data_AF-A0A517MYQ0-F1
#
_entry.id   AF-A0A517MYQ0-F1
#
_cell.length_a   1.000
_cell.length_b   1.000
_cell.length_c   1.000
_cell.angle_alpha   90.00
_cell.angle_beta   90.00
_cell.angle_gamma   90.00
#
_symmetry.space_group_name_H-M   'P 1'
#
loop_
_entity.id
_entity.type
_entity.pdbx_description
1 polymer ?
#
loop_
_entity_poly.entity_id
_entity_poly.type
_entity_poly.pdbx_seq_one_letter_code
_entity_poly.pdbx_strand_id
1 'polypeptide(L)'
;MFSVIRQLVDSSEQLAKVRLESHLQVLRLQLHMPSQYSSWKLVTRKALARWLFVALVVALGSGELAFAQRLQLKDGRVLTGRIAKTSGVGDTSDSAPSHAGEIATQPIYVIDDDLRRVFISNQQANRLIDEAPEKQVSIKLWQNIAQGSSGIASVGPSLGITPFDEYGRRIYKMQTGRGPLSVIQGITELTPRYARVEALLGQPRSPVWDCRIATSSIPSATVAAILKQTLPQDDPEARLQAVRFYVDSQKYADAGKELKAIIADFPKMKDLERELKQINQLAARRILTEIQLRKDAGQHQLVHALLQNFPTEEVAGETLQQVRELISKYDKAQLRIDATKKNIASIVADISDPDDRGIAAPLMAEITGELSHNNIDRLAPFSQFVDDASMSAEEKAALALSGWLLGADQATQKLAVAISLVKIRDGVIRYLREPLAHERSTIVDNLRSLEGASVDRVARLLSMIKPPLHDNELVKPPSAENGFGSLSLAAPGQTEDGDFQYLIQLPPEYDPHLRYPTIIALNGAYNSPVQELDFWAGSPRVNQAGQIVGARLGQAMRRGYIVISVDWQKPQQYRYEYSAREHVAVLTCLRDACRRFSIDTDRVFLTGHGTGGDASWDLAQSHPDVWAGALPFVAQIGKYGSYYWENARYVPLYFVAGELDGAKMKQNSTLFDRFLGRRFDATVVEYLGRGHEPFHDEIHYAFEWMNRRRRGKIPEEFTCSTLRPWDNFFWWIECQKFPVKWMIHPAEWTGRGARATEVEGKLLAGNRLLVKTAAEGATIWLNPEMVDFDEPVRVTINGNNVRGARESISPQIDVLLEDARTRADRQRPYWAKLVWPAEER
;
A
#
# COMPACT_ATOMS: atom_id res chain seq x y z
N MET A 1 13.36 -41.31 -38.35
CA MET A 1 13.54 -40.11 -37.52
C MET A 1 14.78 -40.18 -36.63
N PHE A 2 14.96 -41.20 -35.78
CA PHE A 2 16.17 -41.36 -34.93
C PHE A 2 17.48 -41.59 -35.71
N SER A 3 17.44 -42.24 -36.88
CA SER A 3 18.60 -42.40 -37.77
C SER A 3 19.10 -41.09 -38.39
N VAL A 4 18.21 -40.13 -38.63
CA VAL A 4 18.53 -38.83 -39.25
C VAL A 4 19.14 -37.88 -38.22
N ILE A 5 18.66 -37.94 -36.98
CA ILE A 5 19.23 -37.18 -35.85
C ILE A 5 20.65 -37.66 -35.53
N ARG A 6 20.93 -38.97 -35.61
CA ARG A 6 22.27 -39.52 -35.39
C ARG A 6 23.27 -39.09 -36.47
N GLN A 7 22.84 -39.07 -37.74
CA GLN A 7 23.66 -38.58 -38.86
C GLN A 7 23.99 -37.09 -38.77
N LEU A 8 23.07 -36.26 -38.25
CA LEU A 8 23.30 -34.83 -38.03
C LEU A 8 24.28 -34.56 -36.87
N VAL A 9 24.24 -35.37 -35.82
CA VAL A 9 25.19 -35.28 -34.68
C VAL A 9 26.59 -35.70 -35.11
N ASP A 10 26.74 -36.81 -35.84
CA ASP A 10 28.05 -37.29 -36.33
C ASP A 10 28.68 -36.30 -37.34
N SER A 11 27.86 -35.64 -38.17
CA SER A 11 28.33 -34.60 -39.10
C SER A 11 28.83 -33.33 -38.38
N SER A 12 28.20 -32.98 -37.25
CA SER A 12 28.61 -31.84 -36.42
C SER A 12 29.93 -32.09 -35.67
N GLU A 13 30.17 -33.33 -35.23
CA GLU A 13 31.44 -33.73 -34.61
C GLU A 13 32.60 -33.76 -35.61
N GLN A 14 32.35 -34.19 -36.86
CA GLN A 14 33.38 -34.14 -37.91
C GLN A 14 33.75 -32.70 -38.29
N LEU A 15 32.78 -31.78 -38.38
CA LEU A 15 33.02 -30.36 -38.63
C LEU A 15 33.79 -29.68 -37.48
N ALA A 16 33.53 -30.07 -36.23
CA ALA A 16 34.27 -29.58 -35.07
C ALA A 16 35.73 -30.07 -35.06
N LYS A 17 35.99 -31.32 -35.46
CA LYS A 17 37.34 -31.89 -35.58
C LYS A 17 38.19 -31.19 -36.65
N VAL A 18 37.61 -30.92 -37.82
CA VAL A 18 38.31 -30.22 -38.93
C VAL A 18 38.65 -28.77 -38.55
N ARG A 19 37.76 -28.08 -37.82
CA ARG A 19 38.04 -26.73 -37.27
C ARG A 19 39.13 -26.72 -36.20
N LEU A 20 39.23 -27.77 -35.39
CA LEU A 20 40.27 -27.90 -34.36
C LEU A 20 41.65 -28.17 -34.98
N GLU A 21 41.72 -29.03 -36.01
CA GLU A 21 42.99 -29.35 -36.70
C GLU A 21 43.53 -28.17 -37.52
N SER A 22 42.63 -27.38 -38.13
CA SER A 22 43.02 -26.16 -38.85
C SER A 22 43.53 -25.05 -37.92
N HIS A 23 42.97 -24.90 -36.72
CA HIS A 23 43.53 -24.00 -35.70
C HIS A 23 44.87 -24.50 -35.12
N LEU A 24 45.06 -25.81 -35.00
CA LEU A 24 46.34 -26.40 -34.56
C LEU A 24 47.45 -26.28 -35.62
N GLN A 25 47.13 -26.28 -36.91
CA GLN A 25 48.09 -26.00 -37.98
C GLN A 25 48.52 -24.53 -38.02
N VAL A 26 47.60 -23.58 -37.79
CA VAL A 26 47.92 -22.15 -37.71
C VAL A 26 48.82 -21.84 -36.50
N LEU A 27 48.58 -22.49 -35.36
CA LEU A 27 49.43 -22.36 -34.17
C LEU A 27 50.84 -22.96 -34.34
N ARG A 28 51.01 -23.98 -35.20
CA ARG A 28 52.33 -24.58 -35.50
C ARG A 28 53.16 -23.75 -36.49
N LEU A 29 52.54 -22.88 -37.29
CA LEU A 29 53.22 -21.98 -38.22
C LEU A 29 53.74 -20.68 -37.55
N GLN A 30 53.20 -20.30 -36.39
CA GLN A 30 53.56 -19.05 -35.70
C GLN A 30 54.65 -19.17 -34.62
N LEU A 31 55.07 -20.38 -34.25
CA LEU A 31 56.03 -20.59 -33.15
C LEU A 31 57.20 -21.46 -33.64
N HIS A 32 58.22 -20.82 -34.22
CA HIS A 32 59.52 -21.42 -34.53
C HIS A 32 60.23 -21.85 -33.24
N MET A 33 60.31 -23.14 -32.93
CA MET A 33 61.25 -23.68 -31.93
C MET A 33 61.69 -25.12 -32.30
N PRO A 34 62.98 -25.47 -32.10
CA PRO A 34 63.61 -26.66 -32.69
C PRO A 34 63.38 -27.94 -31.88
N SER A 35 63.52 -29.08 -32.55
CA SER A 35 63.50 -30.41 -31.97
C SER A 35 64.78 -30.69 -31.19
N GLN A 36 64.67 -31.12 -29.93
CA GLN A 36 65.53 -32.15 -29.33
C GLN A 36 65.11 -32.45 -27.87
N TYR A 37 65.35 -33.70 -27.48
CA TYR A 37 65.18 -34.34 -26.16
C TYR A 37 63.80 -34.91 -25.77
N SER A 38 63.68 -36.18 -26.14
CA SER A 38 62.82 -37.20 -25.54
C SER A 38 63.21 -37.50 -24.09
N SER A 39 62.26 -37.40 -23.13
CA SER A 39 62.25 -38.22 -21.89
C SER A 39 61.10 -37.90 -20.89
N TRP A 40 59.86 -37.63 -21.30
CA TRP A 40 58.78 -37.33 -20.32
C TRP A 40 57.51 -38.16 -20.57
N LYS A 41 57.55 -39.47 -20.23
CA LYS A 41 56.35 -40.33 -20.20
C LYS A 41 55.73 -40.55 -18.80
N LEU A 42 56.16 -39.84 -17.75
CA LEU A 42 55.59 -40.01 -16.40
C LEU A 42 54.99 -38.74 -15.76
N VAL A 43 55.00 -37.59 -16.42
CA VAL A 43 54.46 -36.34 -15.86
C VAL A 43 53.09 -35.94 -16.46
N THR A 44 52.64 -36.63 -17.51
CA THR A 44 51.42 -36.26 -18.24
C THR A 44 50.12 -36.70 -17.57
N ARG A 45 50.12 -37.60 -16.56
CA ARG A 45 48.88 -37.94 -15.82
C ARG A 45 48.54 -36.95 -14.69
N LYS A 46 49.53 -36.36 -14.01
CA LYS A 46 49.29 -35.37 -12.95
C LYS A 46 49.01 -33.96 -13.51
N ALA A 47 49.57 -33.63 -14.68
CA ALA A 47 49.29 -32.37 -15.36
C ALA A 47 47.89 -32.37 -16.01
N LEU A 48 47.46 -33.48 -16.63
CA LEU A 48 46.11 -33.57 -17.22
C LEU A 48 45.02 -33.60 -16.14
N ALA A 49 45.28 -34.24 -14.99
CA ALA A 49 44.35 -34.22 -13.85
C ALA A 49 44.27 -32.82 -13.19
N ARG A 50 45.36 -32.05 -13.15
CA ARG A 50 45.33 -30.66 -12.68
C ARG A 50 44.64 -29.72 -13.67
N TRP A 51 44.78 -29.92 -14.98
CA TRP A 51 44.08 -29.12 -15.98
C TRP A 51 42.60 -29.49 -16.11
N LEU A 52 42.22 -30.77 -15.93
CA LEU A 52 40.81 -31.17 -15.81
C LEU A 52 40.20 -30.71 -14.49
N PHE A 53 40.94 -30.68 -13.38
CA PHE A 53 40.45 -30.12 -12.12
C PHE A 53 40.34 -28.59 -12.18
N VAL A 54 41.26 -27.88 -12.84
CA VAL A 54 41.15 -26.43 -13.07
C VAL A 54 40.04 -26.12 -14.08
N ALA A 55 39.85 -26.93 -15.13
CA ALA A 55 38.72 -26.75 -16.05
C ALA A 55 37.37 -27.12 -15.40
N LEU A 56 37.33 -28.09 -14.48
CA LEU A 56 36.12 -28.42 -13.71
C LEU A 56 35.86 -27.38 -12.61
N VAL A 57 36.88 -26.78 -12.00
CA VAL A 57 36.75 -25.66 -11.04
C VAL A 57 36.44 -24.34 -11.73
N VAL A 58 36.86 -24.14 -12.99
CA VAL A 58 36.44 -23.01 -13.82
C VAL A 58 35.03 -23.22 -14.39
N ALA A 59 34.62 -24.47 -14.68
CA ALA A 59 33.25 -24.80 -15.11
C ALA A 59 32.24 -24.91 -13.94
N LEU A 60 32.69 -25.16 -12.72
CA LEU A 60 31.90 -25.07 -11.47
C LEU A 60 32.02 -23.69 -10.80
N GLY A 61 32.93 -22.84 -11.30
CA GLY A 61 33.17 -21.47 -10.82
C GLY A 61 32.63 -20.37 -11.73
N SER A 62 32.17 -20.72 -12.93
CA SER A 62 31.26 -19.89 -13.72
C SER A 62 29.84 -20.09 -13.20
N GLY A 63 29.57 -19.60 -11.98
CA GLY A 63 28.23 -19.12 -11.73
C GLY A 63 27.94 -18.12 -12.84
N GLU A 64 26.92 -18.37 -13.65
CA GLU A 64 26.38 -17.32 -14.52
C GLU A 64 26.31 -16.07 -13.65
N LEU A 65 27.01 -15.01 -14.05
CA LEU A 65 26.78 -13.69 -13.48
C LEU A 65 25.32 -13.40 -13.79
N ALA A 66 24.42 -13.80 -12.90
CA ALA A 66 23.00 -13.57 -13.03
C ALA A 66 22.84 -12.07 -12.96
N PHE A 67 22.69 -11.45 -14.13
CA PHE A 67 22.56 -10.01 -14.27
C PHE A 67 21.23 -9.58 -13.62
N ALA A 68 21.16 -8.32 -13.16
CA ALA A 68 19.91 -7.77 -12.67
C ALA A 68 18.87 -7.79 -13.80
N GLN A 69 17.77 -8.51 -13.58
CA GLN A 69 16.65 -8.63 -14.50
C GLN A 69 15.49 -7.77 -14.00
N ARG A 70 14.63 -7.34 -14.93
CA ARG A 70 13.41 -6.59 -14.62
C ARG A 70 12.20 -7.48 -14.80
N LEU A 71 11.42 -7.67 -13.76
CA LEU A 71 10.18 -8.45 -13.77
C LEU A 71 8.99 -7.52 -13.64
N GLN A 72 8.17 -7.44 -14.69
CA GLN A 72 6.87 -6.77 -14.59
C GLN A 72 5.82 -7.73 -14.06
N LEU A 73 5.09 -7.30 -13.03
CA LEU A 73 3.98 -8.02 -12.45
C LEU A 73 2.66 -7.68 -13.16
N LYS A 74 1.64 -8.53 -12.97
CA LYS A 74 0.29 -8.32 -13.49
C LYS A 74 -0.37 -7.04 -12.95
N ASP A 75 0.02 -6.60 -11.76
CA ASP A 75 -0.44 -5.33 -11.17
C ASP A 75 0.34 -4.09 -11.66
N GLY A 76 1.28 -4.29 -12.59
CA GLY A 76 2.09 -3.23 -13.20
C GLY A 76 3.31 -2.79 -12.39
N ARG A 77 3.55 -3.33 -11.19
CA ARG A 77 4.84 -3.12 -10.50
C ARG A 77 5.98 -3.73 -11.31
N VAL A 78 7.16 -3.13 -11.23
CA VAL A 78 8.38 -3.66 -11.84
C VAL A 78 9.39 -3.90 -10.72
N LEU A 79 9.76 -5.16 -10.53
CA LEU A 79 10.81 -5.56 -9.60
C LEU A 79 12.12 -5.70 -10.38
N THR A 80 13.21 -5.16 -9.86
CA THR A 80 14.53 -5.22 -10.50
C THR A 80 15.50 -5.91 -9.55
N GLY A 81 16.13 -6.98 -10.00
CA GLY A 81 17.10 -7.75 -9.21
C GLY A 81 17.48 -9.06 -9.88
N ARG A 82 18.32 -9.85 -9.21
CA ARG A 82 18.66 -11.22 -9.62
C ARG A 82 17.45 -12.11 -9.36
N ILE A 83 16.92 -12.74 -10.41
CA ILE A 83 15.71 -13.58 -10.29
C ILE A 83 16.12 -15.05 -10.17
N ALA A 84 15.69 -15.68 -9.08
CA ALA A 84 15.80 -17.12 -8.86
C ALA A 84 14.40 -17.73 -8.68
N LYS A 85 14.33 -19.06 -8.73
CA LYS A 85 13.11 -19.82 -8.43
C LYS A 85 13.34 -20.72 -7.22
N THR A 86 12.34 -20.81 -6.33
CA THR A 86 12.38 -21.69 -5.14
C THR A 86 11.07 -22.45 -4.99
N SER A 87 11.11 -23.57 -4.24
CA SER A 87 9.94 -24.33 -3.79
C SER A 87 9.25 -23.70 -2.59
N GLY A 88 10.01 -23.05 -1.70
CA GLY A 88 9.49 -22.40 -0.51
C GLY A 88 10.35 -21.24 -0.01
N VAL A 89 9.78 -20.41 0.86
CA VAL A 89 10.46 -19.26 1.50
C VAL A 89 11.45 -19.71 2.57
N GLY A 90 11.21 -20.89 3.18
CA GLY A 90 12.10 -21.48 4.17
C GLY A 90 13.32 -22.20 3.60
N ASP A 91 13.36 -22.42 2.28
CA ASP A 91 14.48 -23.06 1.60
C ASP A 91 15.60 -22.04 1.41
N THR A 92 16.82 -22.36 1.84
CA THR A 92 17.98 -21.60 1.42
C THR A 92 18.24 -21.89 -0.06
N SER A 93 18.79 -20.95 -0.83
CA SER A 93 19.12 -21.15 -2.24
C SER A 93 20.05 -22.36 -2.50
N ASP A 94 20.65 -22.92 -1.45
CA ASP A 94 21.55 -24.08 -1.46
C ASP A 94 20.93 -25.39 -0.94
N SER A 95 19.66 -25.40 -0.50
CA SER A 95 19.01 -26.65 -0.06
C SER A 95 18.60 -27.51 -1.26
N ALA A 96 19.25 -28.65 -1.41
CA ALA A 96 18.83 -29.70 -2.35
C ALA A 96 17.38 -30.13 -2.04
N PRO A 97 16.57 -30.48 -3.07
CA PRO A 97 15.18 -30.87 -2.87
C PRO A 97 15.09 -32.02 -1.87
N SER A 98 14.42 -31.75 -0.74
CA SER A 98 14.06 -32.80 0.20
C SER A 98 13.02 -33.68 -0.49
N HIS A 99 13.28 -34.99 -0.53
CA HIS A 99 12.47 -36.05 -1.16
C HIS A 99 12.87 -36.39 -2.61
N ALA A 100 13.68 -37.44 -2.74
CA ALA A 100 13.97 -38.09 -4.01
C ALA A 100 12.69 -38.74 -4.56
N GLY A 101 12.10 -38.15 -5.62
CA GLY A 101 10.97 -38.73 -6.35
C GLY A 101 9.90 -37.73 -6.79
N GLU A 102 9.83 -36.54 -6.21
CA GLU A 102 8.94 -35.47 -6.67
C GLU A 102 9.68 -34.51 -7.61
N ILE A 103 9.11 -34.23 -8.78
CA ILE A 103 9.52 -33.08 -9.59
C ILE A 103 9.10 -31.85 -8.78
N ALA A 104 10.02 -31.29 -7.98
CA ALA A 104 9.75 -30.11 -7.19
C ALA A 104 9.41 -28.95 -8.15
N THR A 105 8.12 -28.66 -8.30
CA THR A 105 7.69 -27.44 -8.97
C THR A 105 8.25 -26.29 -8.17
N GLN A 106 8.97 -25.35 -8.78
CA GLN A 106 9.44 -24.12 -8.14
C GLN A 106 8.46 -22.98 -8.49
N PRO A 107 7.39 -22.77 -7.70
CA PRO A 107 6.31 -21.89 -8.09
C PRO A 107 6.57 -20.44 -7.68
N ILE A 108 7.67 -20.17 -6.96
CA ILE A 108 7.96 -18.88 -6.33
C ILE A 108 9.15 -18.25 -7.05
N TYR A 109 9.02 -16.98 -7.44
CA TYR A 109 10.16 -16.15 -7.82
C TYR A 109 10.73 -15.47 -6.60
N VAL A 110 12.06 -15.48 -6.49
CA VAL A 110 12.84 -14.69 -5.54
C VAL A 110 13.59 -13.63 -6.34
N ILE A 111 13.32 -12.37 -6.07
CA ILE A 111 14.02 -11.24 -6.68
C ILE A 111 14.92 -10.64 -5.62
N ASP A 112 16.23 -10.83 -5.77
CA ASP A 112 17.27 -10.27 -4.91
C ASP A 112 17.82 -8.99 -5.54
N ASP A 113 17.51 -7.85 -4.94
CA ASP A 113 17.96 -6.53 -5.41
C ASP A 113 19.19 -6.00 -4.64
N ASP A 114 19.90 -6.89 -3.95
CA ASP A 114 21.05 -6.64 -3.06
C ASP A 114 20.73 -5.79 -1.82
N LEU A 115 19.49 -5.32 -1.65
CA LEU A 115 18.96 -4.72 -0.43
C LEU A 115 18.03 -5.71 0.29
N ARG A 116 17.18 -6.40 -0.47
CA ARG A 116 16.11 -7.27 0.00
C ARG A 116 15.85 -8.41 -0.98
N ARG A 117 15.32 -9.50 -0.46
CA ARG A 117 14.70 -10.58 -1.24
C ARG A 117 13.20 -10.38 -1.27
N VAL A 118 12.64 -10.32 -2.48
CA VAL A 118 11.19 -10.23 -2.69
C VAL A 118 10.69 -11.56 -3.24
N PHE A 119 9.83 -12.23 -2.48
CA PHE A 119 9.20 -13.48 -2.86
C PHE A 119 7.78 -13.19 -3.38
N ILE A 120 7.49 -13.71 -4.56
CA ILE A 120 6.17 -13.63 -5.20
C ILE A 120 5.82 -14.94 -5.89
N SER A 121 4.52 -15.19 -6.08
CA SER A 121 4.11 -16.29 -6.95
C SER A 121 4.56 -16.04 -8.39
N ASN A 122 5.08 -17.07 -9.06
CA ASN A 122 5.45 -16.98 -10.47
C ASN A 122 4.26 -16.68 -11.38
N GLN A 123 3.03 -16.87 -10.89
CA GLN A 123 1.80 -16.54 -11.59
C GLN A 123 1.49 -15.04 -11.59
N GLN A 124 2.09 -14.27 -10.70
CA GLN A 124 1.98 -12.82 -10.70
C GLN A 124 2.90 -12.16 -11.73
N ALA A 125 3.91 -12.89 -12.24
CA ALA A 125 4.73 -12.41 -13.33
C ALA A 125 3.88 -12.24 -14.59
N ASN A 126 4.04 -11.07 -15.22
CA ASN A 126 3.45 -10.77 -16.51
C ASN A 126 4.47 -10.97 -17.62
N ARG A 127 5.60 -10.27 -17.53
CA ARG A 127 6.72 -10.42 -18.48
C ARG A 127 8.05 -10.16 -17.81
N LEU A 128 9.06 -10.91 -18.25
CA LEU A 128 10.45 -10.60 -18.00
C LEU A 128 10.88 -9.57 -19.05
N ILE A 129 11.46 -8.47 -18.59
CA ILE A 129 11.98 -7.40 -19.44
C ILE A 129 13.47 -7.65 -19.55
N ASP A 130 13.88 -8.21 -20.70
CA ASP A 130 15.29 -8.41 -21.06
C ASP A 130 15.88 -7.05 -21.48
N GLU A 131 16.32 -6.28 -20.50
CA GLU A 131 17.13 -5.08 -20.71
C GLU A 131 18.54 -5.33 -20.20
N ALA A 132 19.53 -4.74 -20.88
CA ALA A 132 20.92 -4.77 -20.45
C ALA A 132 21.04 -4.23 -19.00
N PRO A 133 21.89 -4.83 -18.15
CA PRO A 133 21.97 -4.46 -16.74
C PRO A 133 22.24 -2.97 -16.57
N GLU A 134 21.51 -2.32 -15.65
CA GLU A 134 21.93 -1.03 -15.13
C GLU A 134 23.27 -1.23 -14.42
N LYS A 135 24.36 -0.74 -15.01
CA LYS A 135 25.66 -0.73 -14.34
C LYS A 135 25.62 0.34 -13.25
N GLN A 136 25.08 -0.05 -12.10
CA GLN A 136 24.88 0.84 -10.98
C GLN A 136 26.22 1.35 -10.44
N VAL A 137 26.30 2.66 -10.14
CA VAL A 137 27.46 3.24 -9.48
C VAL A 137 27.64 2.59 -8.10
N SER A 138 28.85 2.09 -7.84
CA SER A 138 29.26 1.59 -6.52
C SER A 138 30.50 2.33 -6.06
N ILE A 139 30.43 2.89 -4.86
CA ILE A 139 31.53 3.61 -4.21
C ILE A 139 31.94 2.81 -2.97
N LYS A 140 33.21 2.39 -2.92
CA LYS A 140 33.76 1.58 -1.83
C LYS A 140 34.42 2.48 -0.79
N LEU A 141 34.14 2.20 0.48
CA LEU A 141 34.68 2.92 1.63
C LEU A 141 35.55 1.97 2.44
N TRP A 142 36.76 2.39 2.77
CA TRP A 142 37.63 1.59 3.62
C TRP A 142 37.17 1.67 5.08
N GLN A 143 36.97 0.51 5.71
CA GLN A 143 36.68 0.37 7.14
C GLN A 143 37.46 -0.81 7.72
N ASN A 144 37.72 -0.78 9.03
CA ASN A 144 38.31 -1.91 9.75
C ASN A 144 37.20 -2.88 10.19
N ILE A 145 36.80 -3.79 9.31
CA ILE A 145 35.68 -4.72 9.50
C ILE A 145 36.03 -5.79 10.54
N ALA A 146 35.07 -6.16 11.39
CA ALA A 146 35.24 -7.25 12.34
C ALA A 146 35.48 -8.59 11.61
N GLN A 147 36.51 -9.33 12.04
CA GLN A 147 36.86 -10.64 11.49
C GLN A 147 36.69 -11.72 12.56
N GLY A 148 36.02 -12.83 12.23
CA GLY A 148 35.78 -13.95 13.15
C GLY A 148 34.92 -15.05 12.55
N SER A 149 34.85 -16.22 13.22
CA SER A 149 34.09 -17.39 12.75
C SER A 149 32.63 -17.43 13.21
N SER A 150 32.23 -16.58 14.17
CA SER A 150 30.86 -16.54 14.69
C SER A 150 30.15 -15.29 14.17
N GLY A 151 29.33 -15.47 13.14
CA GLY A 151 28.36 -14.48 12.70
C GLY A 151 27.28 -14.22 13.76
N ILE A 152 26.60 -13.08 13.65
CA ILE A 152 25.41 -12.81 14.44
C ILE A 152 24.24 -13.67 13.94
N ALA A 153 23.65 -14.46 14.83
CA ALA A 153 22.56 -15.37 14.47
C ALA A 153 21.18 -14.70 14.47
N SER A 154 21.01 -13.64 15.26
CA SER A 154 19.76 -12.88 15.36
C SER A 154 20.03 -11.48 15.88
N VAL A 155 19.27 -10.52 15.37
CA VAL A 155 19.32 -9.11 15.75
C VAL A 155 17.96 -8.74 16.36
N GLY A 156 17.95 -8.49 17.68
CA GLY A 156 16.75 -8.13 18.42
C GLY A 156 16.36 -6.65 18.26
N PRO A 157 15.30 -6.21 18.97
CA PRO A 157 14.82 -4.83 18.89
C PRO A 157 15.91 -3.79 19.18
N SER A 158 15.93 -2.71 18.40
CA SER A 158 16.86 -1.60 18.61
C SER A 158 16.53 -0.85 19.90
N LEU A 159 17.54 -0.64 20.75
CA LEU A 159 17.46 0.21 21.94
C LEU A 159 17.92 1.66 21.64
N GLY A 160 18.61 1.85 20.52
CA GLY A 160 19.09 3.15 20.07
C GLY A 160 20.11 3.01 18.95
N ILE A 161 20.05 3.91 17.97
CA ILE A 161 20.94 3.92 16.81
C ILE A 161 21.43 5.35 16.64
N THR A 162 22.75 5.58 16.69
CA THR A 162 23.29 6.91 16.40
C THR A 162 23.21 7.20 14.90
N PRO A 163 23.12 8.47 14.48
CA PRO A 163 23.35 8.84 13.08
C PRO A 163 24.73 8.39 12.61
N PHE A 164 24.89 8.26 11.29
CA PHE A 164 26.21 8.09 10.69
C PHE A 164 27.00 9.40 10.75
N ASP A 165 28.29 9.31 11.05
CA ASP A 165 29.25 10.41 10.92
C ASP A 165 29.73 10.60 9.46
N GLU A 166 30.60 11.58 9.22
CA GLU A 166 31.20 11.85 7.90
C GLU A 166 32.07 10.70 7.36
N TYR A 167 32.50 9.75 8.20
CA TYR A 167 33.25 8.55 7.81
C TYR A 167 32.32 7.35 7.58
N GLY A 168 31.00 7.54 7.68
CA GLY A 168 30.00 6.50 7.52
C GLY A 168 29.92 5.53 8.70
N ARG A 169 30.29 5.95 9.92
CA ARG A 169 30.28 5.09 11.13
C ARG A 169 29.15 5.46 12.08
N ARG A 170 28.60 4.47 12.77
CA ARG A 170 27.56 4.64 13.81
C ARG A 170 27.66 3.59 14.91
N ILE A 171 26.91 3.79 16.00
CA ILE A 171 26.71 2.81 17.06
C ILE A 171 25.27 2.30 16.99
N TYR A 172 25.11 0.98 16.89
CA TYR A 172 23.84 0.28 16.95
C TYR A 172 23.72 -0.46 18.28
N LYS A 173 22.74 -0.09 19.11
CA LYS A 173 22.47 -0.74 20.39
C LYS A 173 21.18 -1.54 20.28
N MET A 174 21.22 -2.81 20.70
CA MET A 174 20.10 -3.73 20.61
C MET A 174 19.91 -4.57 21.85
N GLN A 175 18.70 -5.07 22.05
CA GLN A 175 18.41 -6.06 23.07
C GLN A 175 18.76 -7.47 22.56
N THR A 176 19.50 -8.24 23.37
CA THR A 176 19.77 -9.66 23.10
C THR A 176 19.29 -10.51 24.28
N GLY A 177 19.27 -11.83 24.11
CA GLY A 177 18.96 -12.77 25.20
C GLY A 177 19.95 -12.71 26.38
N ARG A 178 21.13 -12.10 26.20
CA ARG A 178 22.15 -11.91 27.26
C ARG A 178 22.18 -10.47 27.80
N GLY A 179 21.22 -9.63 27.41
CA GLY A 179 21.19 -8.20 27.75
C GLY A 179 21.53 -7.30 26.55
N PRO A 180 21.69 -5.99 26.78
CA PRO A 180 21.96 -5.04 25.72
C PRO A 180 23.36 -5.23 25.11
N LEU A 181 23.45 -5.18 23.78
CA LEU A 181 24.71 -5.24 23.02
C LEU A 181 24.85 -3.98 22.17
N SER A 182 26.03 -3.35 22.21
CA SER A 182 26.39 -2.21 21.36
C SER A 182 27.39 -2.66 20.30
N VAL A 183 27.07 -2.44 19.03
CA VAL A 183 27.90 -2.78 17.88
C VAL A 183 28.28 -1.49 17.15
N ILE A 184 29.57 -1.30 16.89
CA ILE A 184 30.04 -0.23 16.00
C ILE A 184 29.85 -0.73 14.57
N GLN A 185 29.17 0.06 13.74
CA GLN A 185 28.93 -0.24 12.33
C GLN A 185 29.59 0.81 11.44
N GLY A 186 29.99 0.41 10.23
CA GLY A 186 30.53 1.30 9.21
C GLY A 186 29.96 0.98 7.83
N ILE A 187 29.72 2.01 7.03
CA ILE A 187 29.40 1.87 5.61
C ILE A 187 30.68 1.46 4.87
N THR A 188 30.64 0.35 4.15
CA THR A 188 31.77 -0.17 3.35
C THR A 188 31.51 -0.08 1.84
N GLU A 189 30.25 0.06 1.45
CA GLU A 189 29.85 0.32 0.07
C GLU A 189 28.59 1.17 0.03
N LEU A 190 28.58 2.12 -0.90
CA LEU A 190 27.45 2.98 -1.18
C LEU A 190 27.04 2.82 -2.64
N THR A 191 25.77 2.48 -2.86
CA THR A 191 25.12 2.45 -4.17
C THR A 191 23.90 3.37 -4.16
N PRO A 192 23.38 3.79 -5.32
CA PRO A 192 22.15 4.56 -5.39
C PRO A 192 20.93 3.89 -4.72
N ARG A 193 20.93 2.56 -4.61
CA ARG A 193 19.84 1.76 -4.01
C ARG A 193 20.05 1.51 -2.52
N TYR A 194 21.26 1.09 -2.14
CA TYR A 194 21.56 0.66 -0.78
C TYR A 194 22.96 1.08 -0.30
N ALA A 195 23.11 1.19 1.01
CA ALA A 195 24.38 1.21 1.70
C ALA A 195 24.61 -0.15 2.36
N ARG A 196 25.78 -0.75 2.11
CA ARG A 196 26.28 -1.92 2.84
C ARG A 196 26.89 -1.46 4.15
N VAL A 197 26.39 -2.01 5.24
CA VAL A 197 26.77 -1.63 6.60
C VAL A 197 27.29 -2.87 7.32
N GLU A 198 28.54 -2.81 7.77
CA GLU A 198 29.23 -3.94 8.40
C GLU A 198 29.68 -3.59 9.82
N ALA A 199 29.70 -4.59 10.71
CA ALA A 199 30.26 -4.43 12.04
C ALA A 199 31.77 -4.19 11.98
N LEU A 200 32.25 -3.23 12.76
CA LEU A 200 33.65 -2.84 12.82
C LEU A 200 34.37 -3.47 14.02
N LEU A 201 35.68 -3.61 13.87
CA LEU A 201 36.56 -3.99 14.96
C LEU A 201 36.60 -2.86 16.01
N GLY A 202 36.19 -3.15 17.24
CA GLY A 202 36.13 -2.15 18.30
C GLY A 202 36.04 -2.70 19.72
N GLN A 203 35.64 -3.95 19.89
CA GLN A 203 35.69 -4.67 21.17
C GLN A 203 36.39 -6.03 20.98
N PRO A 204 36.95 -6.65 22.04
CA PRO A 204 37.65 -7.94 21.95
C PRO A 204 36.83 -9.09 21.33
N ARG A 205 35.50 -8.94 21.22
CA ARG A 205 34.56 -9.89 20.60
C ARG A 205 33.51 -9.15 19.76
N SER A 206 33.93 -8.26 18.85
CA SER A 206 33.01 -7.68 17.86
C SER A 206 32.33 -8.80 17.05
N PRO A 207 30.98 -8.86 16.98
CA PRO A 207 30.29 -9.85 16.15
C PRO A 207 30.51 -9.55 14.67
N VAL A 208 30.54 -10.60 13.83
CA VAL A 208 30.48 -10.43 12.38
C VAL A 208 29.02 -10.19 12.00
N TRP A 209 28.73 -9.04 11.43
CA TRP A 209 27.39 -8.64 11.00
C TRP A 209 27.51 -7.83 9.71
N ASP A 210 26.88 -8.32 8.64
CA ASP A 210 26.75 -7.65 7.36
C ASP A 210 25.26 -7.39 7.10
N CYS A 211 24.88 -6.14 6.81
CA CYS A 211 23.49 -5.79 6.50
C CYS A 211 23.38 -4.69 5.45
N ARG A 212 22.16 -4.48 4.97
CA ARG A 212 21.83 -3.49 3.94
C ARG A 212 20.76 -2.53 4.44
N ILE A 213 20.96 -1.24 4.17
CA ILE A 213 19.95 -0.20 4.39
C ILE A 213 19.72 0.54 3.08
N ALA A 214 18.51 1.04 2.83
CA ALA A 214 18.25 1.84 1.65
C ALA A 214 19.03 3.15 1.74
N THR A 215 19.68 3.55 0.65
CA THR A 215 20.43 4.82 0.60
C THR A 215 19.50 6.03 0.83
N SER A 216 18.23 5.90 0.45
CA SER A 216 17.18 6.89 0.73
C SER A 216 16.89 7.07 2.22
N SER A 217 17.24 6.09 3.06
CA SER A 217 17.08 6.17 4.53
C SER A 217 18.21 6.92 5.22
N ILE A 218 19.28 7.29 4.50
CA ILE A 218 20.38 8.11 5.01
C ILE A 218 20.14 9.57 4.62
N PRO A 219 20.21 10.54 5.56
CA PRO A 219 20.03 11.95 5.24
C PRO A 219 20.96 12.40 4.09
N SER A 220 20.44 13.17 3.13
CA SER A 220 21.24 13.60 1.95
C SER A 220 22.50 14.37 2.34
N ALA A 221 22.45 15.18 3.40
CA ALA A 221 23.62 15.90 3.90
C ALA A 221 24.72 14.95 4.43
N THR A 222 24.32 13.88 5.11
CA THR A 222 25.24 12.83 5.59
C THR A 222 25.86 12.07 4.42
N VAL A 223 25.05 11.68 3.43
CA VAL A 223 25.57 11.06 2.19
C VAL A 223 26.58 11.99 1.50
N ALA A 224 26.26 13.28 1.38
CA ALA A 224 27.17 14.25 0.77
C ALA A 224 28.50 14.40 1.54
N ALA A 225 28.45 14.43 2.87
CA ALA A 225 29.65 14.46 3.71
C ALA A 225 30.51 13.20 3.52
N ILE A 226 29.89 12.03 3.50
CA ILE A 226 30.57 10.74 3.28
C ILE A 226 31.22 10.70 1.89
N LEU A 227 30.49 11.10 0.84
CA LEU A 227 31.02 11.15 -0.53
C LEU A 227 32.21 12.10 -0.64
N LYS A 228 32.10 13.29 -0.04
CA LYS A 228 33.19 14.28 -0.01
C LYS A 228 34.44 13.75 0.70
N GLN A 229 34.26 13.01 1.79
CA GLN A 229 35.36 12.43 2.55
C GLN A 229 35.99 11.22 1.84
N THR A 230 35.21 10.47 1.07
CA THR A 230 35.65 9.23 0.41
C THR A 230 36.32 9.48 -0.93
N LEU A 231 35.79 10.41 -1.72
CA LEU A 231 36.25 10.66 -3.10
C LEU A 231 37.31 11.76 -3.11
N PRO A 232 38.44 11.59 -3.83
CA PRO A 232 39.42 12.66 -4.02
C PRO A 232 38.78 13.91 -4.64
N GLN A 233 38.93 15.05 -3.98
CA GLN A 233 38.26 16.30 -4.39
C GLN A 233 39.03 17.05 -5.49
N ASP A 234 40.30 16.74 -5.65
CA ASP A 234 41.21 17.20 -6.69
C ASP A 234 41.14 16.35 -7.97
N ASP A 235 40.40 15.24 -7.96
CA ASP A 235 40.14 14.39 -9.12
C ASP A 235 38.73 14.65 -9.69
N PRO A 236 38.63 15.23 -10.90
CA PRO A 236 37.33 15.48 -11.52
C PRO A 236 36.55 14.20 -11.85
N GLU A 237 37.21 13.10 -12.24
CA GLU A 237 36.52 11.85 -12.59
C GLU A 237 35.90 11.20 -11.35
N ALA A 238 36.61 11.26 -10.21
CA ALA A 238 36.07 10.81 -8.93
C ALA A 238 34.82 11.62 -8.52
N ARG A 239 34.83 12.94 -8.73
CA ARG A 239 33.66 13.79 -8.44
C ARG A 239 32.51 13.57 -9.41
N LEU A 240 32.79 13.30 -10.70
CA LEU A 240 31.77 12.90 -11.67
C LEU A 240 31.09 11.57 -11.30
N GLN A 241 31.80 10.67 -10.60
CA GLN A 241 31.17 9.48 -10.03
C GLN A 241 30.10 9.84 -8.98
N ALA A 242 30.32 10.87 -8.16
CA ALA A 242 29.30 11.37 -7.23
C ALA A 242 28.10 11.98 -7.96
N VAL A 243 28.33 12.70 -9.06
CA VAL A 243 27.24 13.23 -9.91
C VAL A 243 26.38 12.08 -10.46
N ARG A 244 27.00 11.04 -11.03
CA ARG A 244 26.29 9.85 -11.54
C ARG A 244 25.51 9.15 -10.41
N PHE A 245 26.13 9.00 -9.24
CA PHE A 245 25.46 8.46 -8.06
C PHE A 245 24.19 9.26 -7.71
N TYR A 246 24.26 10.59 -7.67
CA TYR A 246 23.08 11.42 -7.38
C TYR A 246 22.01 11.35 -8.47
N VAL A 247 22.40 11.29 -9.75
CA VAL A 247 21.47 11.11 -10.88
C VAL A 247 20.73 9.78 -10.76
N ASP A 248 21.45 8.68 -10.53
CA ASP A 248 20.87 7.33 -10.38
C ASP A 248 19.97 7.25 -9.14
N SER A 249 20.29 7.99 -8.07
CA SER A 249 19.44 8.14 -6.88
C SER A 249 18.26 9.11 -7.06
N GLN A 250 18.07 9.69 -8.26
CA GLN A 250 17.08 10.74 -8.55
C GLN A 250 17.21 11.99 -7.67
N LYS A 251 18.41 12.26 -7.12
CA LYS A 251 18.76 13.47 -6.35
C LYS A 251 19.31 14.56 -7.27
N TYR A 252 18.53 14.95 -8.28
CA TYR A 252 18.98 15.84 -9.35
C TYR A 252 19.47 17.22 -8.86
N ALA A 253 18.89 17.74 -7.76
CA ALA A 253 19.34 18.99 -7.17
C ALA A 253 20.77 18.88 -6.59
N ASP A 254 21.11 17.77 -5.94
CA ASP A 254 22.45 17.51 -5.42
C ASP A 254 23.43 17.24 -6.56
N ALA A 255 23.01 16.48 -7.58
CA ALA A 255 23.79 16.25 -8.79
C ALA A 255 24.15 17.58 -9.50
N GLY A 256 23.18 18.48 -9.67
CA GLY A 256 23.39 19.77 -10.31
C GLY A 256 24.29 20.71 -9.50
N LYS A 257 24.19 20.70 -8.17
CA LYS A 257 25.10 21.45 -7.29
C LYS A 257 26.54 20.96 -7.42
N GLU A 258 26.75 19.65 -7.37
CA GLU A 258 28.08 19.06 -7.49
C GLU A 258 28.68 19.32 -8.88
N LEU A 259 27.90 19.13 -9.95
CA LEU A 259 28.38 19.37 -11.30
C LEU A 259 28.73 20.85 -11.56
N LYS A 260 27.96 21.80 -11.02
CA LYS A 260 28.30 23.23 -11.06
C LYS A 260 29.62 23.52 -10.34
N ALA A 261 29.88 22.88 -9.20
CA ALA A 261 31.15 23.02 -8.50
C ALA A 261 32.31 22.44 -9.31
N ILE A 262 32.13 21.27 -9.96
CA ILE A 262 33.14 20.69 -10.86
C ILE A 262 33.47 21.63 -12.03
N ILE A 263 32.45 22.25 -12.67
CA ILE A 263 32.67 23.21 -13.77
C ILE A 263 33.51 24.40 -13.30
N ALA A 264 33.26 24.91 -12.09
CA ALA A 264 34.00 26.02 -11.52
C ALA A 264 35.45 25.64 -11.17
N ASP A 265 35.65 24.47 -10.56
CA ASP A 265 36.97 24.01 -10.09
C ASP A 265 37.86 23.49 -11.23
N PHE A 266 37.25 22.98 -12.30
CA PHE A 266 37.96 22.36 -13.44
C PHE A 266 37.49 22.92 -14.80
N PRO A 267 37.75 24.21 -15.10
CA PRO A 267 37.23 24.90 -16.29
C PRO A 267 37.74 24.38 -17.64
N LYS A 268 38.70 23.45 -17.64
CA LYS A 268 39.26 22.85 -18.86
C LYS A 268 38.45 21.66 -19.39
N MET A 269 37.55 21.10 -18.59
CA MET A 269 36.68 20.01 -19.03
C MET A 269 35.60 20.52 -19.98
N LYS A 270 35.40 19.80 -21.08
CA LYS A 270 34.40 20.13 -22.10
C LYS A 270 33.10 19.38 -21.81
N ASP A 271 32.00 19.87 -22.40
CA ASP A 271 30.68 19.21 -22.42
C ASP A 271 29.92 19.08 -21.09
N LEU A 272 30.49 19.48 -19.95
CA LEU A 272 29.80 19.43 -18.64
C LEU A 272 28.57 20.34 -18.54
N GLU A 273 28.55 21.47 -19.26
CA GLU A 273 27.37 22.36 -19.33
C GLU A 273 26.17 21.65 -19.99
N ARG A 274 26.44 20.78 -20.98
CA ARG A 274 25.39 20.00 -21.64
C ARG A 274 24.81 18.95 -20.68
N GLU A 275 25.65 18.30 -19.88
CA GLU A 275 25.20 17.36 -18.84
C GLU A 275 24.38 18.07 -17.77
N LEU A 276 24.82 19.26 -17.32
CA LEU A 276 24.07 20.07 -16.36
C LEU A 276 22.67 20.41 -16.87
N LYS A 277 22.55 20.79 -18.15
CA LYS A 277 21.25 21.02 -18.79
C LYS A 277 20.37 19.76 -18.79
N GLN A 278 20.93 18.58 -19.02
CA GLN A 278 20.18 17.32 -18.94
C GLN A 278 19.70 17.02 -17.51
N ILE A 279 20.54 17.25 -16.50
CA ILE A 279 20.17 17.11 -15.09
C ILE A 279 19.04 18.07 -14.73
N ASN A 280 19.10 19.33 -15.19
CA ASN A 280 18.04 20.32 -14.99
C ASN A 280 16.72 19.88 -15.65
N GLN A 281 16.78 19.25 -16.83
CA GLN A 281 15.59 18.67 -17.48
C GLN A 281 14.99 17.50 -16.68
N LEU A 282 15.81 16.61 -16.13
CA LEU A 282 15.36 15.51 -15.27
C LEU A 282 14.73 16.06 -13.97
N ALA A 283 15.34 17.08 -13.36
CA ALA A 283 14.79 17.77 -12.21
C ALA A 283 13.42 18.39 -12.50
N ALA A 284 13.26 19.10 -13.62
CA ALA A 284 11.99 19.70 -14.03
C ALA A 284 10.90 18.64 -14.25
N ARG A 285 11.20 17.52 -14.92
CA ARG A 285 10.26 16.40 -15.08
C ARG A 285 9.86 15.82 -13.73
N ARG A 286 10.80 15.68 -12.78
CA ARG A 286 10.50 15.20 -11.43
C ARG A 286 9.54 16.12 -10.68
N ILE A 287 9.70 17.44 -10.82
CA ILE A 287 8.79 18.43 -10.23
C ILE A 287 7.39 18.30 -10.84
N LEU A 288 7.26 18.10 -12.16
CA LEU A 288 5.96 17.84 -12.80
C LEU A 288 5.29 16.58 -12.27
N THR A 289 6.03 15.48 -12.11
CA THR A 289 5.51 14.25 -11.50
C THR A 289 5.05 14.50 -10.07
N GLU A 290 5.77 15.32 -9.30
CA GLU A 290 5.35 15.72 -7.95
C GLU A 290 4.07 16.56 -7.99
N ILE A 291 3.97 17.54 -8.88
CA ILE A 291 2.76 18.38 -9.05
C ILE A 291 1.55 17.51 -9.36
N GLN A 292 1.68 16.54 -10.26
CA GLN A 292 0.59 15.61 -10.58
C GLN A 292 0.20 14.76 -9.37
N LEU A 293 1.18 14.25 -8.62
CA LEU A 293 0.93 13.50 -7.38
C LEU A 293 0.17 14.36 -6.34
N ARG A 294 0.55 15.64 -6.17
CA ARG A 294 -0.10 16.55 -5.22
C ARG A 294 -1.51 16.92 -5.66
N LYS A 295 -1.73 17.08 -6.95
CA LYS A 295 -3.07 17.28 -7.52
C LYS A 295 -3.97 16.09 -7.22
N ASP A 296 -3.50 14.87 -7.45
CA ASP A 296 -4.29 13.66 -7.19
C ASP A 296 -4.56 13.43 -5.71
N ALA A 297 -3.72 14.01 -4.83
CA ALA A 297 -3.91 14.04 -3.38
C ALA A 297 -4.86 15.17 -2.89
N GLY A 298 -5.39 16.00 -3.80
CA GLY A 298 -6.27 17.13 -3.47
C GLY A 298 -5.57 18.39 -2.96
N GLN A 299 -4.24 18.48 -3.06
CA GLN A 299 -3.43 19.60 -2.53
C GLN A 299 -3.31 20.73 -3.55
N HIS A 300 -4.42 21.36 -3.88
CA HIS A 300 -4.51 22.34 -4.97
C HIS A 300 -3.78 23.65 -4.68
N GLN A 301 -3.73 24.11 -3.43
CA GLN A 301 -2.99 25.30 -3.03
C GLN A 301 -1.49 25.05 -3.17
N LEU A 302 -0.99 23.89 -2.73
CA LEU A 302 0.40 23.50 -2.94
C LEU A 302 0.73 23.36 -4.42
N VAL A 303 -0.16 22.76 -5.23
CA VAL A 303 0.04 22.65 -6.68
C VAL A 303 0.17 24.02 -7.32
N HIS A 304 -0.71 24.96 -6.98
CA HIS A 304 -0.62 26.33 -7.49
C HIS A 304 0.73 26.98 -7.10
N ALA A 305 1.14 26.87 -5.83
CA ALA A 305 2.42 27.39 -5.37
C ALA A 305 3.63 26.77 -6.09
N LEU A 306 3.60 25.46 -6.36
CA LEU A 306 4.66 24.76 -7.09
C LEU A 306 4.71 25.16 -8.57
N LEU A 307 3.56 25.38 -9.21
CA LEU A 307 3.48 25.85 -10.59
C LEU A 307 4.02 27.28 -10.75
N GLN A 308 3.70 28.17 -9.81
CA GLN A 308 4.20 29.56 -9.83
C GLN A 308 5.72 29.64 -9.62
N ASN A 309 6.28 28.75 -8.79
CA ASN A 309 7.72 28.69 -8.50
C ASN A 309 8.46 27.67 -9.38
N PHE A 310 7.88 27.23 -10.50
CA PHE A 310 8.48 26.22 -11.36
C PHE A 310 9.75 26.76 -12.04
N PRO A 311 10.88 26.02 -12.05
CA PRO A 311 12.12 26.50 -12.64
C PRO A 311 11.98 26.65 -14.17
N THR A 312 12.31 27.83 -14.69
CA THR A 312 12.20 28.15 -16.13
C THR A 312 13.53 28.09 -16.86
N GLU A 313 14.65 28.24 -16.15
CA GLU A 313 16.00 28.26 -16.71
C GLU A 313 16.41 26.87 -17.22
N GLU A 314 16.96 26.82 -18.44
CA GLU A 314 17.53 25.61 -19.06
C GLU A 314 16.58 24.39 -19.23
N VAL A 315 15.29 24.58 -19.01
CA VAL A 315 14.26 23.56 -19.20
C VAL A 315 13.80 23.49 -20.67
N ALA A 316 13.46 22.29 -21.16
CA ALA A 316 12.95 22.09 -22.52
C ALA A 316 11.62 22.85 -22.75
N GLY A 317 11.44 23.42 -23.95
CA GLY A 317 10.26 24.21 -24.31
C GLY A 317 8.94 23.44 -24.18
N GLU A 318 8.93 22.14 -24.48
CA GLU A 318 7.76 21.27 -24.30
C GLU A 318 7.32 21.18 -22.83
N THR A 319 8.26 20.95 -21.91
CA THR A 319 7.98 20.92 -20.47
C THR A 319 7.40 22.25 -19.98
N LEU A 320 7.96 23.38 -20.45
CA LEU A 320 7.44 24.71 -20.11
C LEU A 320 6.04 24.96 -20.69
N GLN A 321 5.75 24.43 -21.88
CA GLN A 321 4.41 24.49 -22.47
C GLN A 321 3.40 23.69 -21.62
N GLN A 322 3.76 22.49 -21.17
CA GLN A 322 2.93 21.70 -20.25
C GLN A 322 2.65 22.46 -18.94
N VAL A 323 3.65 23.12 -18.35
CA VAL A 323 3.47 23.96 -17.14
C VAL A 323 2.51 25.12 -17.41
N ARG A 324 2.67 25.84 -18.52
CA ARG A 324 1.77 26.94 -18.90
C ARG A 324 0.32 26.48 -19.10
N GLU A 325 0.13 25.30 -19.70
CA GLU A 325 -1.20 24.71 -19.86
C GLU A 325 -1.83 24.34 -18.52
N LEU A 326 -1.04 23.80 -17.58
CA LEU A 326 -1.51 23.50 -16.22
C LEU A 326 -1.88 24.77 -15.46
N ILE A 327 -1.05 25.82 -15.53
CA ILE A 327 -1.36 27.13 -14.94
C ILE A 327 -2.68 27.67 -15.51
N SER A 328 -2.82 27.72 -16.84
CA SER A 328 -4.05 28.20 -17.49
C SER A 328 -5.28 27.39 -17.10
N LYS A 329 -5.16 26.07 -16.93
CA LYS A 329 -6.26 25.21 -16.47
C LYS A 329 -6.68 25.55 -15.04
N TYR A 330 -5.72 25.75 -14.13
CA TYR A 330 -6.01 26.16 -12.75
C TYR A 330 -6.64 27.55 -12.68
N ASP A 331 -6.10 28.52 -13.41
CA ASP A 331 -6.65 29.89 -13.43
C ASP A 331 -8.09 29.90 -13.96
N LYS A 332 -8.38 29.15 -15.04
CA LYS A 332 -9.74 28.99 -15.57
C LYS A 332 -10.68 28.31 -14.57
N ALA A 333 -10.21 27.28 -13.86
CA ALA A 333 -11.00 26.60 -12.84
C ALA A 333 -11.32 27.55 -11.68
N GLN A 334 -10.35 28.33 -11.22
CA GLN A 334 -10.55 29.31 -10.16
C GLN A 334 -11.55 30.41 -10.59
N LEU A 335 -11.40 30.97 -11.79
CA LEU A 335 -12.37 31.93 -12.34
C LEU A 335 -13.79 31.34 -12.42
N ARG A 336 -13.91 30.08 -12.83
CA ARG A 336 -15.20 29.37 -12.87
C ARG A 336 -15.79 29.19 -11.47
N ILE A 337 -14.98 28.84 -10.47
CA ILE A 337 -15.41 28.73 -9.06
C ILE A 337 -15.94 30.08 -8.57
N ASP A 338 -15.19 31.16 -8.77
CA ASP A 338 -15.57 32.49 -8.28
C ASP A 338 -16.84 33.02 -8.98
N ALA A 339 -16.95 32.82 -10.29
CA ALA A 339 -18.16 33.15 -11.04
C ALA A 339 -19.37 32.33 -10.57
N THR A 340 -19.20 31.02 -10.34
CA THR A 340 -20.26 30.13 -9.84
C THR A 340 -20.75 30.57 -8.47
N LYS A 341 -19.84 30.94 -7.55
CA LYS A 341 -20.20 31.47 -6.22
C LYS A 341 -21.05 32.73 -6.33
N LYS A 342 -20.64 33.68 -7.19
CA LYS A 342 -21.37 34.93 -7.42
C LYS A 342 -22.76 34.67 -8.02
N ASN A 343 -22.86 33.78 -9.00
CA ASN A 343 -24.12 33.49 -9.68
C ASN A 343 -25.12 32.78 -8.76
N ILE A 344 -24.67 31.84 -7.92
CA ILE A 344 -25.52 31.18 -6.92
C ILE A 344 -26.12 32.21 -5.95
N ALA A 345 -25.31 33.16 -5.46
CA ALA A 345 -25.79 34.19 -4.55
C ALA A 345 -26.89 35.07 -5.17
N SER A 346 -26.77 35.41 -6.46
CA SER A 346 -27.83 36.15 -7.18
C SER A 346 -29.10 35.32 -7.31
N ILE A 347 -28.98 34.06 -7.75
CA ILE A 347 -30.13 33.20 -8.05
C ILE A 347 -30.97 32.93 -6.80
N VAL A 348 -30.35 32.75 -5.64
CA VAL A 348 -31.09 32.54 -4.38
C VAL A 348 -31.97 33.74 -4.04
N ALA A 349 -31.53 34.97 -4.32
CA ALA A 349 -32.32 36.17 -4.06
C ALA A 349 -33.55 36.26 -4.99
N ASP A 350 -33.45 35.69 -6.19
CA ASP A 350 -34.46 35.77 -7.24
C ASP A 350 -35.49 34.62 -7.19
N ILE A 351 -35.35 33.64 -6.29
CA ILE A 351 -36.37 32.58 -6.10
C ILE A 351 -37.67 33.21 -5.59
N SER A 352 -38.75 33.12 -6.36
CA SER A 352 -39.99 33.86 -6.09
C SER A 352 -40.70 33.43 -4.80
N ASP A 353 -40.74 32.14 -4.52
CA ASP A 353 -41.45 31.56 -3.37
C ASP A 353 -40.58 31.66 -2.09
N PRO A 354 -41.08 32.29 -1.00
CA PRO A 354 -40.32 32.45 0.24
C PRO A 354 -39.97 31.14 0.95
N ASP A 355 -40.83 30.11 0.87
CA ASP A 355 -40.62 28.82 1.53
C ASP A 355 -39.55 28.01 0.80
N ASP A 356 -39.63 27.95 -0.54
CA ASP A 356 -38.59 27.31 -1.36
C ASP A 356 -37.25 28.02 -1.19
N ARG A 357 -37.25 29.36 -1.14
CA ARG A 357 -36.05 30.16 -0.85
C ARG A 357 -35.48 29.84 0.53
N GLY A 358 -36.34 29.69 1.55
CA GLY A 358 -35.95 29.32 2.90
C GLY A 358 -35.28 27.95 3.00
N ILE A 359 -35.69 27.00 2.16
CA ILE A 359 -35.10 25.65 2.09
C ILE A 359 -33.81 25.64 1.26
N ALA A 360 -33.78 26.36 0.13
CA ALA A 360 -32.63 26.39 -0.77
C ALA A 360 -31.44 27.18 -0.21
N ALA A 361 -31.69 28.30 0.48
CA ALA A 361 -30.65 29.23 0.89
C ALA A 361 -29.56 28.61 1.78
N PRO A 362 -29.86 27.77 2.81
CA PRO A 362 -28.83 27.12 3.61
C PRO A 362 -27.90 26.21 2.81
N LEU A 363 -28.46 25.41 1.89
CA LEU A 363 -27.66 24.52 1.05
C LEU A 363 -26.83 25.30 0.03
N MET A 364 -27.38 26.38 -0.53
CA MET A 364 -26.62 27.26 -1.44
C MET A 364 -25.48 27.98 -0.72
N ALA A 365 -25.70 28.40 0.54
CA ALA A 365 -24.63 28.93 1.39
C ALA A 365 -23.53 27.88 1.61
N GLU A 366 -23.89 26.62 1.92
CA GLU A 366 -22.93 25.50 1.98
C GLU A 366 -22.16 25.33 0.67
N ILE A 367 -22.85 25.31 -0.47
CA ILE A 367 -22.23 25.18 -1.80
C ILE A 367 -21.21 26.31 -2.00
N THR A 368 -21.59 27.57 -1.80
CA THR A 368 -20.68 28.71 -2.01
C THR A 368 -19.49 28.72 -1.04
N GLY A 369 -19.68 28.26 0.19
CA GLY A 369 -18.62 28.16 1.20
C GLY A 369 -17.63 27.01 0.93
N GLU A 370 -18.10 25.92 0.32
CA GLU A 370 -17.33 24.67 0.17
C GLU A 370 -16.92 24.36 -1.28
N LEU A 371 -17.30 25.19 -2.25
CA LEU A 371 -16.91 25.01 -3.65
C LEU A 371 -15.39 25.13 -3.82
N SER A 372 -14.79 24.11 -4.43
CA SER A 372 -13.36 23.94 -4.60
C SER A 372 -13.04 23.30 -5.96
N HIS A 373 -11.75 23.16 -6.27
CA HIS A 373 -11.29 22.44 -7.45
C HIS A 373 -11.72 20.95 -7.46
N ASN A 374 -12.08 20.39 -6.30
CA ASN A 374 -12.47 18.99 -6.16
C ASN A 374 -13.93 18.72 -6.53
N ASN A 375 -14.81 19.71 -6.41
CA ASN A 375 -16.25 19.50 -6.46
C ASN A 375 -16.99 20.44 -7.45
N ILE A 376 -16.29 21.38 -8.09
CA ILE A 376 -16.87 22.28 -9.11
C ILE A 376 -17.58 21.54 -10.25
N ASP A 377 -17.11 20.34 -10.59
CA ASP A 377 -17.70 19.55 -11.67
C ASP A 377 -19.09 18.99 -11.32
N ARG A 378 -19.46 18.92 -10.04
CA ARG A 378 -20.85 18.62 -9.62
C ARG A 378 -21.84 19.67 -10.16
N LEU A 379 -21.37 20.89 -10.39
CA LEU A 379 -22.15 22.02 -10.88
C LEU A 379 -21.96 22.27 -12.39
N ALA A 380 -21.43 21.30 -13.15
CA ALA A 380 -21.27 21.46 -14.60
C ALA A 380 -22.57 21.86 -15.33
N PRO A 381 -23.73 21.23 -15.08
CA PRO A 381 -24.99 21.63 -15.70
C PRO A 381 -25.38 23.06 -15.33
N PHE A 382 -25.23 23.44 -14.06
CA PHE A 382 -25.48 24.80 -13.61
C PHE A 382 -24.57 25.81 -14.34
N SER A 383 -23.25 25.58 -14.37
CA SER A 383 -22.31 26.46 -15.06
C SER A 383 -22.61 26.62 -16.54
N GLN A 384 -23.13 25.58 -17.19
CA GLN A 384 -23.47 25.61 -18.62
C GLN A 384 -24.69 26.48 -18.92
N PHE A 385 -25.70 26.49 -18.04
CA PHE A 385 -26.99 27.13 -18.29
C PHE A 385 -27.21 28.43 -17.50
N VAL A 386 -26.25 28.86 -16.68
CA VAL A 386 -26.40 30.04 -15.81
C VAL A 386 -26.68 31.33 -16.58
N ASP A 387 -26.08 31.48 -17.77
CA ASP A 387 -26.23 32.65 -18.65
C ASP A 387 -27.39 32.50 -19.66
N ASP A 388 -28.12 31.38 -19.63
CA ASP A 388 -29.27 31.17 -20.50
C ASP A 388 -30.43 32.08 -20.06
N ALA A 389 -30.80 33.04 -20.90
CA ALA A 389 -31.87 33.99 -20.64
C ALA A 389 -33.27 33.35 -20.71
N SER A 390 -33.38 32.15 -21.29
CA SER A 390 -34.66 31.44 -21.37
C SER A 390 -35.01 30.68 -20.09
N MET A 391 -34.03 30.43 -19.22
CA MET A 391 -34.23 29.70 -17.97
C MET A 391 -34.57 30.63 -16.80
N SER A 392 -35.53 30.22 -15.98
CA SER A 392 -35.90 30.95 -14.76
C SER A 392 -34.85 30.81 -13.65
N ALA A 393 -34.91 31.68 -12.63
CA ALA A 393 -34.07 31.56 -11.45
C ALA A 393 -34.29 30.23 -10.72
N GLU A 394 -35.54 29.77 -10.65
CA GLU A 394 -35.93 28.50 -10.06
C GLU A 394 -35.34 27.29 -10.79
N GLU A 395 -35.34 27.30 -12.13
CA GLU A 395 -34.76 26.21 -12.92
C GLU A 395 -33.23 26.15 -12.76
N LYS A 396 -32.57 27.31 -12.70
CA LYS A 396 -31.12 27.40 -12.45
C LYS A 396 -30.79 26.97 -11.01
N ALA A 397 -31.61 27.37 -10.04
CA ALA A 397 -31.47 26.92 -8.64
C ALA A 397 -31.61 25.41 -8.54
N ALA A 398 -32.57 24.82 -9.25
CA ALA A 398 -32.78 23.38 -9.29
C ALA A 398 -31.52 22.63 -9.79
N LEU A 399 -30.88 23.12 -10.86
CA LEU A 399 -29.64 22.53 -11.39
C LEU A 399 -28.49 22.58 -10.38
N ALA A 400 -28.32 23.70 -9.66
CA ALA A 400 -27.28 23.83 -8.65
C ALA A 400 -27.51 22.90 -7.44
N LEU A 401 -28.73 22.88 -6.89
CA LEU A 401 -29.08 22.02 -5.75
C LEU A 401 -28.95 20.54 -6.10
N SER A 402 -29.60 20.09 -7.19
CA SER A 402 -29.60 18.68 -7.58
C SER A 402 -28.22 18.21 -8.04
N GLY A 403 -27.47 19.04 -8.77
CA GLY A 403 -26.09 18.76 -9.16
C GLY A 403 -25.17 18.57 -7.95
N TRP A 404 -25.31 19.41 -6.91
CA TRP A 404 -24.56 19.25 -5.66
C TRP A 404 -24.90 17.96 -4.90
N LEU A 405 -26.18 17.63 -4.82
CA LEU A 405 -26.71 16.52 -4.02
C LEU A 405 -26.52 15.14 -4.67
N LEU A 406 -26.71 15.03 -5.99
CA LEU A 406 -26.71 13.74 -6.70
C LEU A 406 -25.56 13.61 -7.72
N GLY A 407 -24.95 14.72 -8.12
CA GLY A 407 -23.96 14.80 -9.18
C GLY A 407 -24.51 15.43 -10.47
N ALA A 408 -23.60 15.84 -11.35
CA ALA A 408 -23.93 16.53 -12.60
C ALA A 408 -24.84 15.72 -13.54
N ASP A 409 -24.72 14.39 -13.54
CA ASP A 409 -25.50 13.46 -14.37
C ASP A 409 -26.96 13.33 -13.95
N GLN A 410 -27.29 13.71 -12.72
CA GLN A 410 -28.64 13.63 -12.15
C GLN A 410 -29.23 15.02 -11.85
N ALA A 411 -28.64 16.08 -12.41
CA ALA A 411 -29.16 17.43 -12.26
C ALA A 411 -30.51 17.58 -12.98
N THR A 412 -31.45 18.27 -12.34
CA THR A 412 -32.81 18.51 -12.86
C THR A 412 -33.13 19.99 -12.82
N GLN A 413 -33.97 20.43 -13.77
CA GLN A 413 -34.49 21.80 -13.83
C GLN A 413 -35.76 21.98 -12.96
N LYS A 414 -36.30 20.90 -12.38
CA LYS A 414 -37.52 20.96 -11.57
C LYS A 414 -37.21 21.34 -10.12
N LEU A 415 -37.51 22.60 -9.73
CA LEU A 415 -37.23 23.10 -8.38
C LEU A 415 -37.90 22.27 -7.28
N ALA A 416 -39.17 21.89 -7.43
CA ALA A 416 -39.88 21.07 -6.44
C ALA A 416 -39.14 19.74 -6.12
N VAL A 417 -38.57 19.09 -7.14
CA VAL A 417 -37.77 17.87 -6.97
C VAL A 417 -36.47 18.18 -6.23
N ALA A 418 -35.80 19.28 -6.60
CA ALA A 418 -34.56 19.70 -5.94
C ALA A 418 -34.78 20.05 -4.45
N ILE A 419 -35.85 20.76 -4.12
CA ILE A 419 -36.25 21.06 -2.73
C ILE A 419 -36.57 19.79 -1.96
N SER A 420 -37.29 18.83 -2.57
CA SER A 420 -37.52 17.51 -1.94
C SER A 420 -36.20 16.79 -1.63
N LEU A 421 -35.23 16.84 -2.54
CA LEU A 421 -33.89 16.26 -2.31
C LEU A 421 -33.14 16.90 -1.14
N VAL A 422 -33.31 18.22 -0.91
CA VAL A 422 -32.76 18.89 0.29
C VAL A 422 -33.37 18.28 1.57
N LYS A 423 -34.70 18.15 1.61
CA LYS A 423 -35.41 17.54 2.76
C LYS A 423 -34.98 16.09 2.99
N ILE A 424 -34.82 15.31 1.92
CA ILE A 424 -34.34 13.93 1.97
C ILE A 424 -32.91 13.90 2.54
N ARG A 425 -32.00 14.77 2.07
CA ARG A 425 -30.62 14.86 2.61
C ARG A 425 -30.63 15.09 4.11
N ASP A 426 -31.40 16.07 4.56
CA ASP A 426 -31.40 16.46 5.96
C ASP A 426 -32.01 15.36 6.85
N GLY A 427 -33.06 14.68 6.37
CA GLY A 427 -33.61 13.50 7.02
C GLY A 427 -32.63 12.33 7.09
N VAL A 428 -31.87 12.06 6.02
CA VAL A 428 -30.81 11.04 5.99
C VAL A 428 -29.70 11.37 6.98
N ILE A 429 -29.20 12.61 6.99
CA ILE A 429 -28.17 13.04 7.95
C ILE A 429 -28.69 12.91 9.39
N ARG A 430 -29.94 13.33 9.64
CA ARG A 430 -30.58 13.18 10.96
C ARG A 430 -30.67 11.71 11.37
N TYR A 431 -31.11 10.82 10.48
CA TYR A 431 -31.19 9.39 10.77
C TYR A 431 -29.82 8.81 11.16
N LEU A 432 -28.77 9.15 10.42
CA LEU A 432 -27.41 8.65 10.68
C LEU A 432 -26.84 9.15 12.01
N ARG A 433 -27.32 10.30 12.51
CA ARG A 433 -26.91 10.90 13.79
C ARG A 433 -27.76 10.44 14.97
N GLU A 434 -28.97 9.93 14.74
CA GLU A 434 -29.96 9.66 15.77
C GLU A 434 -29.65 8.37 16.57
N PRO A 435 -29.28 8.46 17.86
CA PRO A 435 -28.97 7.30 18.68
C PRO A 435 -30.20 6.45 19.01
N LEU A 436 -31.40 7.03 19.11
CA LEU A 436 -32.60 6.34 19.59
C LEU A 436 -33.33 5.62 18.46
N ALA A 437 -33.56 4.31 18.64
CA ALA A 437 -34.18 3.47 17.61
C ALA A 437 -35.62 3.88 17.26
N HIS A 438 -36.42 4.31 18.23
CA HIS A 438 -37.80 4.74 17.98
C HIS A 438 -37.88 6.05 17.20
N GLU A 439 -37.00 7.01 17.49
CA GLU A 439 -36.88 8.26 16.71
C GLU A 439 -36.42 8.00 15.28
N ARG A 440 -35.50 7.04 15.08
CA ARG A 440 -35.08 6.60 13.74
C ARG A 440 -36.25 6.09 12.89
N SER A 441 -37.17 5.32 13.48
CA SER A 441 -38.37 4.86 12.77
C SER A 441 -39.22 6.03 12.28
N THR A 442 -39.49 7.01 13.15
CA THR A 442 -40.24 8.23 12.79
C THR A 442 -39.57 9.00 11.64
N ILE A 443 -38.23 9.10 11.64
CA ILE A 443 -37.49 9.77 10.57
C ILE A 443 -37.67 9.03 9.23
N VAL A 444 -37.59 7.69 9.22
CA VAL A 444 -37.78 6.89 8.00
C VAL A 444 -39.20 7.03 7.46
N ASP A 445 -40.22 6.99 8.32
CA ASP A 445 -41.61 7.15 7.88
C ASP A 445 -41.85 8.52 7.25
N ASN A 446 -41.25 9.57 7.81
CA ASN A 446 -41.26 10.90 7.19
C ASN A 446 -40.54 10.89 5.84
N LEU A 447 -39.36 10.29 5.74
CA LEU A 447 -38.62 10.18 4.46
C LEU A 447 -39.44 9.47 3.39
N ARG A 448 -40.16 8.38 3.73
CA ARG A 448 -41.01 7.64 2.78
C ARG A 448 -42.18 8.46 2.24
N SER A 449 -42.62 9.49 2.96
CA SER A 449 -43.69 10.39 2.50
C SER A 449 -43.20 11.49 1.56
N LEU A 450 -41.88 11.70 1.44
CA LEU A 450 -41.31 12.71 0.55
C LEU A 450 -41.27 12.22 -0.91
N GLU A 451 -41.67 13.10 -1.83
CA GLU A 451 -41.62 12.83 -3.26
C GLU A 451 -40.17 12.59 -3.71
N GLY A 452 -39.92 11.44 -4.33
CA GLY A 452 -38.60 11.10 -4.86
C GLY A 452 -37.62 10.48 -3.86
N ALA A 453 -38.08 10.06 -2.68
CA ALA A 453 -37.30 9.27 -1.71
C ALA A 453 -37.16 7.79 -2.11
N SER A 454 -36.85 7.50 -3.37
CA SER A 454 -36.54 6.12 -3.80
C SER A 454 -35.22 5.65 -3.20
N VAL A 455 -35.08 4.34 -2.93
CA VAL A 455 -33.84 3.77 -2.36
C VAL A 455 -32.60 4.10 -3.19
N ASP A 456 -32.70 4.05 -4.53
CA ASP A 456 -31.61 4.44 -5.44
C ASP A 456 -31.11 5.88 -5.20
N ARG A 457 -32.03 6.86 -5.22
CA ARG A 457 -31.69 8.26 -4.94
C ARG A 457 -31.09 8.46 -3.55
N VAL A 458 -31.61 7.78 -2.53
CA VAL A 458 -31.05 7.84 -1.17
C VAL A 458 -29.64 7.23 -1.13
N ALA A 459 -29.41 6.10 -1.80
CA ALA A 459 -28.10 5.48 -1.91
C ALA A 459 -27.09 6.39 -2.64
N ARG A 460 -27.51 7.03 -3.74
CA ARG A 460 -26.70 8.01 -4.46
C ARG A 460 -26.35 9.20 -3.58
N LEU A 461 -27.33 9.75 -2.87
CA LEU A 461 -27.16 10.85 -1.93
C LEU A 461 -26.20 10.48 -0.78
N LEU A 462 -26.35 9.31 -0.17
CA LEU A 462 -25.44 8.79 0.87
C LEU A 462 -23.98 8.81 0.42
N SER A 463 -23.74 8.48 -0.85
CA SER A 463 -22.41 8.47 -1.44
C SER A 463 -21.82 9.89 -1.63
N MET A 464 -22.67 10.91 -1.73
CA MET A 464 -22.29 12.29 -2.06
C MET A 464 -22.21 13.23 -0.86
N ILE A 465 -22.92 12.93 0.24
CA ILE A 465 -22.86 13.72 1.46
C ILE A 465 -21.49 13.65 2.13
N LYS A 466 -21.16 14.71 2.88
CA LYS A 466 -20.06 14.69 3.85
C LYS A 466 -20.27 13.57 4.88
N PRO A 467 -19.21 13.14 5.58
CA PRO A 467 -19.36 12.25 6.72
C PRO A 467 -20.41 12.78 7.70
N PRO A 468 -21.31 11.92 8.22
CA PRO A 468 -22.46 12.37 9.00
C PRO A 468 -22.05 13.13 10.27
N LEU A 469 -20.90 12.83 10.88
CA LEU A 469 -20.36 13.50 12.06
C LEU A 469 -19.19 14.45 11.71
N HIS A 470 -19.08 14.90 10.46
CA HIS A 470 -18.07 15.87 10.06
C HIS A 470 -18.25 17.19 10.83
N ASP A 471 -17.13 17.71 11.36
CA ASP A 471 -17.06 18.93 12.13
C ASP A 471 -15.93 19.82 11.59
N ASN A 472 -16.28 21.03 11.13
CA ASN A 472 -15.33 21.98 10.58
C ASN A 472 -14.39 22.56 11.64
N GLU A 473 -14.85 22.71 12.88
CA GLU A 473 -14.04 23.24 13.99
C GLU A 473 -12.96 22.22 14.39
N LEU A 474 -13.28 20.93 14.36
CA LEU A 474 -12.34 19.85 14.63
C LEU A 474 -11.23 19.77 13.57
N VAL A 475 -11.58 19.96 12.29
CA VAL A 475 -10.66 19.77 11.15
C VAL A 475 -9.83 21.03 10.85
N LYS A 476 -10.36 22.21 11.15
CA LYS A 476 -9.68 23.51 10.96
C LYS A 476 -9.66 24.31 12.28
N PRO A 477 -8.99 23.79 13.32
CA PRO A 477 -8.98 24.44 14.62
C PRO A 477 -8.32 25.82 14.51
N PRO A 478 -8.90 26.87 15.13
CA PRO A 478 -8.31 28.22 15.14
C PRO A 478 -6.94 28.28 15.85
N SER A 479 -6.66 27.33 16.75
CA SER A 479 -5.40 27.22 17.51
C SER A 479 -4.50 26.12 16.93
N ALA A 480 -3.18 26.33 17.00
CA ALA A 480 -2.17 25.33 16.61
C ALA A 480 -2.12 24.11 17.55
N GLU A 481 -2.97 24.03 18.57
CA GLU A 481 -2.97 22.99 19.61
C GLU A 481 -3.30 21.61 19.05
N ASN A 482 -4.20 21.53 18.07
CA ASN A 482 -4.59 20.30 17.38
C ASN A 482 -3.80 20.08 16.06
N GLY A 483 -2.61 20.70 15.98
CA GLY A 483 -1.57 20.55 14.95
C GLY A 483 -2.01 20.02 13.58
N PHE A 484 -2.25 20.90 12.62
CA PHE A 484 -2.27 20.60 11.17
C PHE A 484 -2.93 19.25 10.77
N GLY A 485 -4.12 18.96 11.32
CA GLY A 485 -4.90 17.76 11.01
C GLY A 485 -4.63 16.53 11.89
N SER A 486 -3.89 16.68 13.00
CA SER A 486 -3.61 15.62 13.97
C SER A 486 -4.60 15.67 15.14
N LEU A 487 -5.37 14.60 15.35
CA LEU A 487 -6.40 14.56 16.39
C LEU A 487 -6.29 13.29 17.24
N SER A 488 -6.70 13.39 18.51
CA SER A 488 -6.92 12.25 19.41
C SER A 488 -8.42 12.13 19.67
N LEU A 489 -8.98 10.97 19.41
CA LEU A 489 -10.42 10.72 19.47
C LEU A 489 -10.74 9.45 20.25
N ALA A 490 -11.96 9.38 20.77
CA ALA A 490 -12.50 8.23 21.48
C ALA A 490 -13.68 7.66 20.70
N ALA A 491 -13.62 6.38 20.35
CA ALA A 491 -14.72 5.65 19.74
C ALA A 491 -15.51 4.87 20.82
N PRO A 492 -16.85 4.89 20.79
CA PRO A 492 -17.68 4.27 21.83
C PRO A 492 -17.48 2.75 21.82
N GLY A 493 -16.78 2.22 22.82
CA GLY A 493 -16.32 0.83 22.80
C GLY A 493 -17.42 -0.18 23.14
N GLN A 494 -18.39 0.24 23.97
CA GLN A 494 -19.44 -0.63 24.52
C GLN A 494 -18.86 -1.91 25.17
N THR A 495 -17.68 -1.80 25.78
CA THR A 495 -17.01 -2.88 26.51
C THR A 495 -16.79 -2.49 27.96
N GLU A 496 -16.43 -3.47 28.81
CA GLU A 496 -16.05 -3.22 30.22
C GLU A 496 -14.83 -2.30 30.34
N ASP A 497 -14.00 -2.21 29.30
CA ASP A 497 -12.79 -1.36 29.25
C ASP A 497 -13.09 0.08 28.80
N GLY A 498 -14.35 0.43 28.54
CA GLY A 498 -14.77 1.77 28.10
C GLY A 498 -14.54 2.02 26.61
N ASP A 499 -14.25 3.29 26.27
CA ASP A 499 -14.08 3.77 24.91
C ASP A 499 -12.66 3.55 24.39
N PHE A 500 -12.54 3.25 23.09
CA PHE A 500 -11.25 3.02 22.45
C PHE A 500 -10.65 4.32 21.94
N GLN A 501 -9.43 4.64 22.38
CA GLN A 501 -8.69 5.80 21.91
C GLN A 501 -8.04 5.51 20.56
N TYR A 502 -8.00 6.50 19.69
CA TYR A 502 -7.22 6.45 18.46
C TYR A 502 -6.71 7.83 18.07
N LEU A 503 -5.56 7.83 17.39
CA LEU A 503 -4.98 9.01 16.78
C LEU A 503 -5.31 9.01 15.30
N ILE A 504 -5.58 10.19 14.74
CA ILE A 504 -5.79 10.35 13.30
C ILE A 504 -4.95 11.52 12.79
N GLN A 505 -4.35 11.34 11.61
CA GLN A 505 -3.73 12.40 10.84
C GLN A 505 -4.44 12.53 9.50
N LEU A 506 -5.02 13.70 9.27
CA LEU A 506 -5.59 14.10 7.98
C LEU A 506 -4.50 14.61 7.03
N PRO A 507 -4.62 14.36 5.72
CA PRO A 507 -3.70 14.93 4.74
C PRO A 507 -3.82 16.46 4.70
N PRO A 508 -2.75 17.17 4.25
CA PRO A 508 -2.83 18.61 4.00
C PRO A 508 -3.95 18.92 3.01
N GLU A 509 -4.62 20.06 3.23
CA GLU A 509 -5.74 20.51 2.40
C GLU A 509 -6.92 19.51 2.34
N TYR A 510 -7.14 18.75 3.42
CA TYR A 510 -8.28 17.83 3.53
C TYR A 510 -9.61 18.52 3.20
N ASP A 511 -10.38 17.88 2.30
CA ASP A 511 -11.68 18.30 1.79
C ASP A 511 -12.70 17.16 2.03
N PRO A 512 -13.74 17.35 2.85
CA PRO A 512 -14.70 16.29 3.18
C PRO A 512 -15.56 15.82 2.00
N HIS A 513 -15.46 16.47 0.83
CA HIS A 513 -16.10 16.04 -0.42
C HIS A 513 -15.26 15.08 -1.26
N LEU A 514 -13.96 14.93 -0.94
CA LEU A 514 -13.08 13.91 -1.51
C LEU A 514 -13.10 12.63 -0.68
N ARG A 515 -12.84 11.47 -1.29
CA ARG A 515 -12.68 10.19 -0.58
C ARG A 515 -11.20 9.81 -0.50
N TYR A 516 -10.67 9.72 0.72
CA TYR A 516 -9.26 9.48 0.95
C TYR A 516 -8.98 8.00 1.21
N PRO A 517 -7.93 7.41 0.60
CA PRO A 517 -7.43 6.13 1.05
C PRO A 517 -6.92 6.25 2.49
N THR A 518 -7.04 5.18 3.27
CA THR A 518 -6.80 5.21 4.71
C THR A 518 -5.92 4.05 5.16
N ILE A 519 -4.99 4.32 6.05
CA ILE A 519 -4.17 3.31 6.73
C ILE A 519 -4.64 3.20 8.17
N ILE A 520 -5.03 2.00 8.59
CA ILE A 520 -5.20 1.62 9.99
C ILE A 520 -3.89 1.00 10.45
N ALA A 521 -3.16 1.68 11.33
CA ALA A 521 -1.88 1.26 11.88
C ALA A 521 -2.05 0.76 13.32
N LEU A 522 -1.50 -0.42 13.59
CA LEU A 522 -1.54 -1.08 14.89
C LEU A 522 -0.15 -1.10 15.51
N ASN A 523 0.00 -0.46 16.67
CA ASN A 523 1.26 -0.44 17.38
C ASN A 523 1.61 -1.85 17.91
N GLY A 524 2.91 -2.13 18.00
CA GLY A 524 3.46 -3.35 18.57
C GLY A 524 3.76 -3.22 20.06
N ALA A 525 4.29 -4.29 20.66
CA ALA A 525 4.68 -4.33 22.07
C ALA A 525 5.77 -3.32 22.48
N TYR A 526 6.52 -2.75 21.53
CA TYR A 526 7.66 -1.87 21.80
C TYR A 526 7.52 -0.49 21.14
N ASN A 527 6.36 -0.16 20.58
CA ASN A 527 6.09 1.14 20.02
C ASN A 527 4.69 1.63 20.41
N SER A 528 4.53 2.95 20.48
CA SER A 528 3.26 3.58 20.81
C SER A 528 2.41 3.85 19.56
N PRO A 529 1.11 4.13 19.72
CA PRO A 529 0.27 4.62 18.63
C PRO A 529 0.84 5.88 17.95
N VAL A 530 1.49 6.78 18.71
CA VAL A 530 2.15 7.98 18.15
C VAL A 530 3.29 7.57 17.21
N GLN A 531 4.12 6.62 17.60
CA GLN A 531 5.23 6.16 16.77
C GLN A 531 4.75 5.47 15.50
N GLU A 532 3.61 4.76 15.55
CA GLU A 532 3.01 4.22 14.31
C GLU A 532 2.44 5.30 13.41
N LEU A 533 1.76 6.29 13.98
CA LEU A 533 1.29 7.45 13.22
C LEU A 533 2.46 8.15 12.52
N ASP A 534 3.56 8.37 13.25
CA ASP A 534 4.77 9.01 12.75
C ASP A 534 5.45 8.23 11.62
N PHE A 535 5.43 6.90 11.65
CA PHE A 535 6.02 6.06 10.59
C PHE A 535 5.39 6.37 9.22
N TRP A 536 4.08 6.55 9.17
CA TRP A 536 3.34 6.80 7.92
C TRP A 536 3.20 8.28 7.59
N ALA A 537 2.85 9.10 8.58
CA ALA A 537 2.57 10.52 8.42
C ALA A 537 3.83 11.41 8.53
N GLY A 538 4.94 10.88 9.03
CA GLY A 538 6.16 11.62 9.37
C GLY A 538 5.99 12.40 10.68
N SER A 539 7.05 12.55 11.48
CA SER A 539 6.97 13.24 12.78
C SER A 539 6.52 14.70 12.67
N PRO A 540 5.92 15.28 13.74
CA PRO A 540 5.54 16.69 13.77
C PRO A 540 6.76 17.58 13.50
N ARG A 541 6.58 18.57 12.64
CA ARG A 541 7.60 19.59 12.41
C ARG A 541 7.56 20.56 13.58
N VAL A 542 8.71 20.84 14.19
CA VAL A 542 8.81 21.78 15.30
C VAL A 542 9.78 22.91 14.99
N ASN A 543 9.49 24.11 15.48
CA ASN A 543 10.42 25.24 15.44
C ASN A 543 11.50 25.11 16.53
N GLN A 544 12.41 26.08 16.60
CA GLN A 544 13.47 26.11 17.63
C GLN A 544 12.93 26.15 19.07
N ALA A 545 11.70 26.65 19.27
CA ALA A 545 11.02 26.68 20.55
C ALA A 545 10.23 25.39 20.86
N GLY A 546 10.31 24.37 20.01
CA GLY A 546 9.60 23.09 20.19
C GLY A 546 8.11 23.14 19.81
N GLN A 547 7.62 24.23 19.24
CA GLN A 547 6.23 24.37 18.84
C GLN A 547 5.99 23.75 17.47
N ILE A 548 4.86 23.06 17.30
CA ILE A 548 4.50 22.42 16.02
C ILE A 548 4.27 23.50 14.95
N VAL A 549 4.93 23.35 13.80
CA VAL A 549 4.87 24.29 12.67
C VAL A 549 4.65 23.60 11.33
N GLY A 550 3.54 23.94 10.68
CA GLY A 550 3.13 23.37 9.41
C GLY A 550 2.68 21.90 9.51
N ALA A 551 2.08 21.43 8.41
CA ALA A 551 1.67 20.04 8.29
C ALA A 551 2.87 19.07 8.28
N ARG A 552 2.61 17.83 8.69
CA ARG A 552 3.57 16.72 8.58
C ARG A 552 3.90 16.45 7.10
N LEU A 553 5.10 15.92 6.85
CA LEU A 553 5.65 15.75 5.50
C LEU A 553 5.91 14.28 5.11
N GLY A 554 5.42 13.31 5.89
CA GLY A 554 5.59 11.90 5.58
C GLY A 554 4.85 11.45 4.32
N GLN A 555 5.09 10.20 3.91
CA GLN A 555 4.62 9.68 2.63
C GLN A 555 3.09 9.61 2.55
N ALA A 556 2.39 9.37 3.66
CA ALA A 556 0.94 9.43 3.69
C ALA A 556 0.42 10.84 3.33
N MET A 557 1.02 11.88 3.94
CA MET A 557 0.67 13.27 3.68
C MET A 557 0.96 13.67 2.24
N ARG A 558 2.08 13.19 1.70
CA ARG A 558 2.47 13.41 0.30
C ARG A 558 1.49 12.80 -0.72
N ARG A 559 0.82 11.70 -0.36
CA ARG A 559 -0.03 10.92 -1.26
C ARG A 559 -1.53 11.04 -0.98
N GLY A 560 -1.92 11.91 -0.04
CA GLY A 560 -3.32 12.13 0.32
C GLY A 560 -3.93 10.94 1.05
N TYR A 561 -3.20 10.32 1.99
CA TYR A 561 -3.74 9.27 2.84
C TYR A 561 -4.14 9.82 4.21
N ILE A 562 -5.24 9.32 4.75
CA ILE A 562 -5.54 9.43 6.18
C ILE A 562 -4.78 8.31 6.90
N VAL A 563 -4.16 8.61 8.04
CA VAL A 563 -3.52 7.60 8.90
C VAL A 563 -4.25 7.58 10.22
N ILE A 564 -4.68 6.39 10.65
CA ILE A 564 -5.34 6.15 11.93
C ILE A 564 -4.48 5.17 12.71
N SER A 565 -3.99 5.57 13.89
CA SER A 565 -3.34 4.66 14.81
C SER A 565 -4.26 4.36 15.99
N VAL A 566 -4.64 3.10 16.15
CA VAL A 566 -5.57 2.67 17.21
C VAL A 566 -4.80 2.31 18.46
N ASP A 567 -5.25 2.77 19.64
CA ASP A 567 -4.77 2.26 20.92
C ASP A 567 -5.55 0.99 21.28
N TRP A 568 -5.17 -0.10 20.62
CA TRP A 568 -5.94 -1.35 20.60
C TRP A 568 -5.55 -2.30 21.74
N GLN A 569 -4.41 -2.07 22.39
CA GLN A 569 -3.88 -2.93 23.44
C GLN A 569 -4.48 -2.57 24.80
N LYS A 570 -4.58 -3.55 25.69
CA LYS A 570 -4.80 -3.26 27.12
C LYS A 570 -3.50 -2.75 27.76
N PRO A 571 -3.58 -2.00 28.87
CA PRO A 571 -2.41 -1.69 29.67
C PRO A 571 -1.61 -2.96 29.99
N GLN A 572 -0.28 -2.91 29.80
CA GLN A 572 0.66 -4.01 30.07
C GLN A 572 0.44 -5.27 29.20
N GLN A 573 -0.24 -5.14 28.06
CA GLN A 573 -0.34 -6.20 27.07
C GLN A 573 0.87 -6.17 26.13
N TYR A 574 1.64 -7.26 26.09
CA TYR A 574 2.85 -7.38 25.25
C TYR A 574 2.74 -8.43 24.14
N ARG A 575 1.58 -9.06 23.98
CA ARG A 575 1.30 -10.09 22.99
C ARG A 575 -0.11 -9.91 22.45
N TYR A 576 -0.33 -10.32 21.21
CA TYR A 576 -1.68 -10.38 20.64
C TYR A 576 -2.46 -11.53 21.27
N GLU A 577 -3.64 -11.24 21.84
CA GLU A 577 -4.45 -12.21 22.58
C GLU A 577 -5.48 -12.94 21.71
N TYR A 578 -5.75 -12.43 20.50
CA TYR A 578 -6.74 -12.92 19.54
C TYR A 578 -8.20 -12.80 20.04
N SER A 579 -8.44 -11.85 20.93
CA SER A 579 -9.71 -11.61 21.61
C SER A 579 -10.72 -10.82 20.78
N ALA A 580 -12.00 -10.99 21.10
CA ALA A 580 -13.08 -10.19 20.52
C ALA A 580 -12.85 -8.68 20.75
N ARG A 581 -12.35 -8.30 21.94
CA ARG A 581 -12.05 -6.91 22.30
C ARG A 581 -11.07 -6.26 21.32
N GLU A 582 -9.98 -6.93 21.00
CA GLU A 582 -8.98 -6.39 20.07
C GLU A 582 -9.58 -6.18 18.67
N HIS A 583 -10.48 -7.06 18.22
CA HIS A 583 -11.19 -6.89 16.94
C HIS A 583 -12.17 -5.71 16.99
N VAL A 584 -12.97 -5.65 18.05
CA VAL A 584 -13.94 -4.56 18.25
C VAL A 584 -13.24 -3.21 18.35
N ALA A 585 -12.09 -3.12 19.03
CA ALA A 585 -11.31 -1.88 19.12
C ALA A 585 -10.98 -1.32 17.73
N VAL A 586 -10.43 -2.16 16.85
CA VAL A 586 -10.02 -1.74 15.50
C VAL A 586 -11.22 -1.40 14.62
N LEU A 587 -12.22 -2.29 14.57
CA LEU A 587 -13.40 -2.09 13.71
C LEU A 587 -14.26 -0.91 14.16
N THR A 588 -14.39 -0.69 15.47
CA THR A 588 -15.17 0.43 16.03
C THR A 588 -14.47 1.76 15.78
N CYS A 589 -13.15 1.86 15.95
CA CYS A 589 -12.39 3.06 15.60
C CYS A 589 -12.46 3.37 14.09
N LEU A 590 -12.36 2.36 13.22
CA LEU A 590 -12.54 2.54 11.78
C LEU A 590 -13.95 3.08 11.47
N ARG A 591 -15.00 2.49 12.06
CA ARG A 591 -16.39 2.92 11.83
C ARG A 591 -16.65 4.33 12.36
N ASP A 592 -16.13 4.68 13.53
CA ASP A 592 -16.23 6.04 14.08
C ASP A 592 -15.52 7.05 13.16
N ALA A 593 -14.31 6.71 12.69
CA ALA A 593 -13.58 7.55 11.74
C ALA A 593 -14.33 7.72 10.40
N CYS A 594 -14.95 6.67 9.86
CA CYS A 594 -15.79 6.77 8.65
C CYS A 594 -17.02 7.69 8.82
N ARG A 595 -17.50 7.86 10.07
CA ARG A 595 -18.60 8.79 10.38
C ARG A 595 -18.11 10.23 10.45
N ARG A 596 -16.87 10.48 10.84
CA ARG A 596 -16.30 11.83 11.06
C ARG A 596 -15.51 12.36 9.87
N PHE A 597 -14.84 11.49 9.15
CA PHE A 597 -13.90 11.81 8.09
C PHE A 597 -14.23 11.06 6.79
N SER A 598 -13.81 11.64 5.68
CA SER A 598 -14.17 11.16 4.34
C SER A 598 -13.21 10.07 3.89
N ILE A 599 -13.45 8.88 4.42
CA ILE A 599 -12.69 7.67 4.13
C ILE A 599 -13.27 6.97 2.91
N ASP A 600 -12.39 6.61 1.98
CA ASP A 600 -12.69 5.65 0.93
C ASP A 600 -12.66 4.23 1.51
N THR A 601 -13.83 3.71 1.88
CA THR A 601 -14.05 2.34 2.37
C THR A 601 -13.55 1.25 1.40
N ASP A 602 -13.30 1.55 0.12
CA ASP A 602 -12.68 0.62 -0.83
C ASP A 602 -11.15 0.74 -0.88
N ARG A 603 -10.54 1.65 -0.12
CA ARG A 603 -9.09 1.84 0.00
C ARG A 603 -8.65 1.98 1.45
N VAL A 604 -9.17 1.12 2.32
CA VAL A 604 -8.72 0.96 3.71
C VAL A 604 -7.68 -0.16 3.79
N PHE A 605 -6.48 0.17 4.23
CA PHE A 605 -5.36 -0.75 4.41
C PHE A 605 -5.10 -0.99 5.89
N LEU A 606 -4.81 -2.24 6.25
CA LEU A 606 -4.49 -2.62 7.62
C LEU A 606 -3.00 -2.94 7.75
N THR A 607 -2.32 -2.37 8.75
CA THR A 607 -0.89 -2.57 8.96
C THR A 607 -0.57 -2.59 10.45
N GLY A 608 0.59 -3.11 10.79
CA GLY A 608 1.13 -2.98 12.13
C GLY A 608 2.50 -3.62 12.26
N HIS A 609 3.19 -3.27 13.34
CA HIS A 609 4.52 -3.79 13.64
C HIS A 609 4.48 -4.80 14.79
N GLY A 610 5.19 -5.91 14.65
CA GLY A 610 5.34 -6.92 15.70
C GLY A 610 3.99 -7.50 16.09
N THR A 611 3.56 -7.30 17.35
CA THR A 611 2.23 -7.73 17.80
C THR A 611 1.08 -7.04 17.06
N GLY A 612 1.29 -5.80 16.59
CA GLY A 612 0.35 -5.12 15.70
C GLY A 612 0.36 -5.73 14.30
N GLY A 613 1.51 -6.27 13.86
CA GLY A 613 1.64 -7.08 12.65
C GLY A 613 0.86 -8.39 12.77
N ASP A 614 0.99 -9.10 13.89
CA ASP A 614 0.22 -10.32 14.19
C ASP A 614 -1.29 -10.05 14.13
N ALA A 615 -1.74 -8.98 14.80
CA ALA A 615 -3.14 -8.55 14.80
C ALA A 615 -3.61 -8.16 13.40
N SER A 616 -2.80 -7.42 12.64
CA SER A 616 -3.14 -7.02 11.26
C SER A 616 -3.34 -8.24 10.34
N TRP A 617 -2.52 -9.28 10.50
CA TRP A 617 -2.63 -10.50 9.72
C TRP A 617 -3.90 -11.28 10.09
N ASP A 618 -4.17 -11.47 11.37
CA ASP A 618 -5.38 -12.18 11.83
C ASP A 618 -6.67 -11.45 11.44
N LEU A 619 -6.75 -10.14 11.66
CA LEU A 619 -7.89 -9.31 11.30
C LEU A 619 -8.17 -9.29 9.80
N ALA A 620 -7.12 -9.27 8.98
CA ALA A 620 -7.26 -9.32 7.52
C ALA A 620 -7.95 -10.61 7.07
N GLN A 621 -7.62 -11.75 7.68
CA GLN A 621 -8.23 -13.04 7.36
C GLN A 621 -9.61 -13.23 7.99
N SER A 622 -9.88 -12.54 9.11
CA SER A 622 -11.14 -12.63 9.83
C SER A 622 -12.24 -11.80 9.18
N HIS A 623 -11.88 -10.66 8.61
CA HIS A 623 -12.78 -9.71 7.96
C HIS A 623 -12.32 -9.42 6.52
N PRO A 624 -12.22 -10.43 5.64
CA PRO A 624 -11.65 -10.29 4.31
C PRO A 624 -12.47 -9.37 3.38
N ASP A 625 -13.69 -9.02 3.77
CA ASP A 625 -14.63 -8.12 3.09
C ASP A 625 -14.42 -6.64 3.44
N VAL A 626 -13.52 -6.31 4.39
CA VAL A 626 -13.29 -4.93 4.84
C VAL A 626 -12.09 -4.28 4.14
N TRP A 627 -11.03 -5.04 3.90
CA TRP A 627 -9.72 -4.46 3.59
C TRP A 627 -9.41 -4.42 2.09
N ALA A 628 -8.78 -3.33 1.64
CA ALA A 628 -8.17 -3.25 0.33
C ALA A 628 -6.85 -4.05 0.24
N GLY A 629 -6.24 -4.31 1.40
CA GLY A 629 -5.03 -5.10 1.57
C GLY A 629 -4.47 -4.94 2.99
N ALA A 630 -3.59 -5.85 3.40
CA ALA A 630 -2.89 -5.76 4.68
C ALA A 630 -1.37 -5.87 4.53
N LEU A 631 -0.64 -5.12 5.37
CA LEU A 631 0.83 -5.06 5.38
C LEU A 631 1.40 -5.43 6.76
N PRO A 632 1.53 -6.72 7.12
CA PRO A 632 2.10 -7.10 8.40
C PRO A 632 3.62 -6.92 8.43
N PHE A 633 4.13 -6.06 9.31
CA PHE A 633 5.57 -5.85 9.53
C PHE A 633 6.04 -6.69 10.72
N VAL A 634 7.15 -7.43 10.53
CA VAL A 634 7.80 -8.29 11.54
C VAL A 634 6.83 -9.18 12.32
N ALA A 635 5.79 -9.64 11.61
CA ALA A 635 4.69 -10.42 12.13
C ALA A 635 5.05 -11.90 12.27
N GLN A 636 4.41 -12.55 13.21
CA GLN A 636 4.48 -13.98 13.46
C GLN A 636 3.06 -14.53 13.62
N ILE A 637 2.70 -15.49 12.76
CA ILE A 637 1.38 -16.08 12.84
C ILE A 637 1.22 -16.93 14.10
N GLY A 638 0.01 -16.94 14.64
CA GLY A 638 -0.36 -17.79 15.76
C GLY A 638 -1.85 -18.12 15.76
N LYS A 639 -2.23 -18.98 16.70
CA LYS A 639 -3.60 -19.45 16.95
C LYS A 639 -4.42 -19.68 15.67
N TYR A 640 -5.39 -18.81 15.38
CA TYR A 640 -6.41 -18.97 14.35
C TYR A 640 -5.89 -18.81 12.92
N GLY A 641 -4.85 -17.99 12.70
CA GLY A 641 -4.43 -17.63 11.34
C GLY A 641 -4.02 -18.80 10.46
N SER A 642 -3.45 -19.86 11.04
CA SER A 642 -3.13 -21.09 10.29
C SER A 642 -4.36 -21.87 9.81
N TYR A 643 -5.53 -21.65 10.43
CA TYR A 643 -6.80 -22.25 10.08
C TYR A 643 -7.63 -21.35 9.15
N TYR A 644 -7.39 -20.04 9.16
CA TYR A 644 -8.09 -19.07 8.32
C TYR A 644 -7.34 -18.75 7.02
N TRP A 645 -6.26 -19.46 6.75
CA TRP A 645 -5.39 -19.20 5.60
C TRP A 645 -6.13 -19.14 4.25
N GLU A 646 -7.22 -19.89 4.05
CA GLU A 646 -8.00 -19.80 2.80
C GLU A 646 -8.75 -18.47 2.64
N ASN A 647 -9.09 -17.79 3.74
CA ASN A 647 -9.72 -16.47 3.71
C ASN A 647 -8.78 -15.43 3.10
N ALA A 648 -7.46 -15.65 3.14
CA ALA A 648 -6.46 -14.78 2.52
C ALA A 648 -6.56 -14.71 0.98
N ARG A 649 -7.39 -15.54 0.33
CA ARG A 649 -7.64 -15.44 -1.12
C ARG A 649 -8.28 -14.13 -1.53
N TYR A 650 -9.01 -13.50 -0.62
CA TYR A 650 -9.81 -12.32 -0.91
C TYR A 650 -9.18 -11.01 -0.45
N VAL A 651 -8.06 -11.07 0.28
CA VAL A 651 -7.33 -9.90 0.77
C VAL A 651 -5.86 -9.98 0.33
N PRO A 652 -5.35 -8.98 -0.43
CA PRO A 652 -3.93 -8.89 -0.74
C PRO A 652 -3.06 -8.73 0.52
N LEU A 653 -1.94 -9.47 0.60
CA LEU A 653 -1.03 -9.47 1.75
C LEU A 653 0.40 -9.05 1.37
N TYR A 654 0.98 -8.12 2.14
CA TYR A 654 2.35 -7.62 1.93
C TYR A 654 3.18 -7.76 3.21
N PHE A 655 3.99 -8.80 3.30
CA PHE A 655 4.81 -9.08 4.47
C PHE A 655 6.17 -8.42 4.38
N VAL A 656 6.66 -7.89 5.51
CA VAL A 656 7.99 -7.29 5.60
C VAL A 656 8.69 -7.81 6.85
N ALA A 657 9.89 -8.35 6.70
CA ALA A 657 10.70 -8.83 7.82
C ALA A 657 12.20 -8.66 7.54
N GLY A 658 13.01 -8.79 8.60
CA GLY A 658 14.46 -8.90 8.50
C GLY A 658 14.91 -10.35 8.49
N GLU A 659 15.93 -10.66 7.70
CA GLU A 659 16.56 -12.00 7.64
C GLU A 659 17.01 -12.51 9.02
N LEU A 660 17.43 -11.60 9.90
CA LEU A 660 17.95 -11.90 11.24
C LEU A 660 16.94 -11.59 12.36
N ASP A 661 15.65 -11.37 12.05
CA ASP A 661 14.56 -11.24 13.05
C ASP A 661 14.13 -12.60 13.63
N GLY A 662 15.12 -13.31 14.20
CA GLY A 662 14.93 -14.59 14.87
C GLY A 662 14.49 -15.70 13.91
N ALA A 663 13.48 -16.48 14.31
CA ALA A 663 13.00 -17.63 13.53
C ALA A 663 11.71 -17.34 12.76
N LYS A 664 11.25 -16.09 12.67
CA LYS A 664 9.90 -15.74 12.17
C LYS A 664 9.68 -16.15 10.72
N MET A 665 10.64 -15.88 9.83
CA MET A 665 10.57 -16.30 8.42
C MET A 665 10.39 -17.81 8.29
N LYS A 666 11.15 -18.58 9.07
CA LYS A 666 11.04 -20.05 9.12
C LYS A 666 9.72 -20.52 9.75
N GLN A 667 9.22 -19.85 10.78
CA GLN A 667 7.96 -20.22 11.44
C GLN A 667 6.75 -19.94 10.56
N ASN A 668 6.80 -18.88 9.75
CA ASN A 668 5.74 -18.49 8.83
C ASN A 668 5.84 -19.22 7.48
N SER A 669 6.96 -19.88 7.16
CA SER A 669 7.25 -20.39 5.80
C SER A 669 6.13 -21.28 5.26
N THR A 670 5.58 -22.18 6.08
CA THR A 670 4.48 -23.06 5.65
C THR A 670 3.26 -22.27 5.14
N LEU A 671 2.93 -21.13 5.74
CA LEU A 671 1.83 -20.28 5.26
C LEU A 671 2.26 -19.41 4.08
N PHE A 672 3.47 -18.86 4.11
CA PHE A 672 4.00 -18.11 2.98
C PHE A 672 4.02 -18.96 1.70
N ASP A 673 4.42 -20.22 1.79
CA ASP A 673 4.43 -21.14 0.66
C ASP A 673 3.01 -21.38 0.11
N ARG A 674 1.99 -21.43 0.98
CA ARG A 674 0.58 -21.48 0.57
C ARG A 674 0.16 -20.19 -0.14
N PHE A 675 0.50 -19.04 0.43
CA PHE A 675 0.13 -17.72 -0.10
C PHE A 675 0.89 -17.32 -1.37
N LEU A 676 2.06 -17.91 -1.62
CA LEU A 676 2.80 -17.74 -2.86
C LEU A 676 2.36 -18.77 -3.93
N GLY A 677 1.31 -19.55 -3.64
CA GLY A 677 0.60 -20.40 -4.58
C GLY A 677 -0.37 -19.65 -5.51
N ARG A 678 -1.10 -20.41 -6.33
CA ARG A 678 -1.86 -19.90 -7.49
C ARG A 678 -3.06 -18.98 -7.18
N ARG A 679 -3.61 -19.03 -5.97
CA ARG A 679 -4.93 -18.45 -5.63
C ARG A 679 -4.86 -17.22 -4.73
N PHE A 680 -3.66 -16.72 -4.45
CA PHE A 680 -3.42 -15.71 -3.44
C PHE A 680 -2.66 -14.53 -4.04
N ASP A 681 -2.93 -13.34 -3.54
CA ASP A 681 -2.12 -12.15 -3.83
C ASP A 681 -1.24 -11.85 -2.62
N ALA A 682 -0.04 -12.41 -2.61
CA ALA A 682 0.93 -12.17 -1.55
C ALA A 682 2.29 -11.74 -2.09
N THR A 683 2.91 -10.79 -1.39
CA THR A 683 4.31 -10.43 -1.55
C THR A 683 4.99 -10.58 -0.18
N VAL A 684 6.12 -11.28 -0.12
CA VAL A 684 6.93 -11.39 1.09
C VAL A 684 8.26 -10.70 0.83
N VAL A 685 8.64 -9.76 1.70
CA VAL A 685 9.87 -8.99 1.61
C VAL A 685 10.75 -9.32 2.80
N GLU A 686 11.99 -9.69 2.52
CA GLU A 686 13.00 -9.99 3.52
C GLU A 686 14.22 -9.10 3.31
N TYR A 687 14.55 -8.28 4.31
CA TYR A 687 15.70 -7.39 4.27
C TYR A 687 16.99 -8.10 4.70
N LEU A 688 18.02 -7.99 3.86
CA LEU A 688 19.28 -8.73 4.01
C LEU A 688 20.06 -8.28 5.25
N GLY A 689 20.38 -9.24 6.13
CA GLY A 689 21.12 -9.02 7.37
C GLY A 689 20.43 -8.12 8.40
N ARG A 690 19.15 -7.78 8.24
CA ARG A 690 18.43 -6.89 9.15
C ARG A 690 17.64 -7.67 10.22
N GLY A 691 17.44 -7.05 11.38
CA GLY A 691 16.80 -7.68 12.54
C GLY A 691 15.36 -7.24 12.77
N HIS A 692 14.97 -7.19 14.04
CA HIS A 692 13.71 -6.61 14.46
C HIS A 692 13.75 -5.08 14.37
N GLU A 693 13.23 -4.54 13.26
CA GLU A 693 13.25 -3.11 12.95
C GLU A 693 11.92 -2.64 12.35
N PRO A 694 11.65 -1.33 12.31
CA PRO A 694 10.43 -0.80 11.66
C PRO A 694 10.44 -0.88 10.12
N PHE A 695 11.60 -1.05 9.48
CA PHE A 695 11.71 -1.10 8.01
C PHE A 695 11.12 0.12 7.28
N HIS A 696 11.40 1.34 7.77
CA HIS A 696 11.02 2.57 7.04
C HIS A 696 11.64 2.63 5.63
N ASP A 697 12.70 1.87 5.37
CA ASP A 697 13.25 1.59 4.04
C ASP A 697 12.18 1.13 3.01
N GLU A 698 11.11 0.50 3.48
CA GLU A 698 10.05 -0.10 2.65
C GLU A 698 8.95 0.91 2.27
N ILE A 699 8.92 2.09 2.92
CA ILE A 699 7.77 3.01 2.88
C ILE A 699 7.35 3.38 1.45
N HIS A 700 8.30 3.61 0.55
CA HIS A 700 7.99 3.98 -0.83
C HIS A 700 7.34 2.84 -1.61
N TYR A 701 7.85 1.62 -1.44
CA TYR A 701 7.34 0.41 -2.08
C TYR A 701 5.98 0.00 -1.51
N ALA A 702 5.77 0.16 -0.21
CA ALA A 702 4.46 -0.04 0.44
C ALA A 702 3.39 0.86 -0.19
N PHE A 703 3.67 2.16 -0.39
CA PHE A 703 2.73 3.06 -1.08
C PHE A 703 2.55 2.73 -2.57
N GLU A 704 3.59 2.27 -3.26
CA GLU A 704 3.43 1.79 -4.63
C GLU A 704 2.50 0.58 -4.71
N TRP A 705 2.60 -0.33 -3.76
CA TRP A 705 1.69 -1.47 -3.66
C TRP A 705 0.26 -1.03 -3.32
N MET A 706 0.07 -0.23 -2.26
CA MET A 706 -1.26 0.25 -1.83
C MET A 706 -1.99 1.05 -2.93
N ASN A 707 -1.28 1.91 -3.67
CA ASN A 707 -1.88 2.70 -4.75
C ASN A 707 -2.47 1.85 -5.90
N ARG A 708 -2.13 0.56 -5.97
CA ARG A 708 -2.62 -0.39 -6.98
C ARG A 708 -3.67 -1.35 -6.43
N ARG A 709 -4.13 -1.13 -5.20
CA ARG A 709 -5.05 -2.02 -4.51
C ARG A 709 -6.31 -1.27 -4.11
N ARG A 710 -7.43 -1.99 -4.23
CA ARG A 710 -8.76 -1.58 -3.84
C ARG A 710 -9.48 -2.83 -3.35
N ARG A 711 -10.39 -2.67 -2.40
CA ARG A 711 -11.32 -3.71 -2.01
C ARG A 711 -12.09 -4.19 -3.24
N GLY A 712 -12.02 -5.49 -3.50
CA GLY A 712 -12.63 -6.12 -4.67
C GLY A 712 -14.15 -5.94 -4.71
N LYS A 713 -14.75 -6.33 -5.84
CA LYS A 713 -16.20 -6.56 -5.89
C LYS A 713 -16.57 -7.73 -5.00
N ILE A 714 -17.85 -7.85 -4.66
CA ILE A 714 -18.39 -9.03 -3.97
C ILE A 714 -18.06 -10.28 -4.83
N PRO A 715 -17.37 -11.30 -4.28
CA PRO A 715 -17.06 -12.51 -5.03
C PRO A 715 -18.34 -13.22 -5.49
N GLU A 716 -18.35 -13.72 -6.73
CA GLU A 716 -19.43 -14.57 -7.23
C GLU A 716 -19.55 -15.86 -6.41
N GLU A 717 -18.42 -16.39 -5.95
CA GLU A 717 -18.34 -17.51 -5.03
C GLU A 717 -17.27 -17.23 -3.98
N PHE A 718 -17.60 -17.49 -2.71
CA PHE A 718 -16.62 -17.51 -1.64
C PHE A 718 -16.89 -18.64 -0.65
N THR A 719 -15.81 -19.06 -0.01
CA THR A 719 -15.78 -19.93 1.17
C THR A 719 -14.86 -19.29 2.19
N CYS A 720 -15.37 -19.09 3.41
CA CYS A 720 -14.62 -18.55 4.53
C CYS A 720 -14.64 -19.52 5.70
N SER A 721 -13.46 -19.82 6.23
CA SER A 721 -13.28 -20.59 7.45
C SER A 721 -13.44 -19.68 8.67
N THR A 722 -14.13 -20.18 9.70
CA THR A 722 -14.28 -19.51 10.99
C THR A 722 -14.20 -20.50 12.16
N LEU A 723 -13.70 -20.01 13.29
CA LEU A 723 -13.49 -20.70 14.57
C LEU A 723 -13.93 -19.84 15.76
N ARG A 724 -14.35 -18.59 15.51
CA ARG A 724 -14.69 -17.62 16.54
C ARG A 724 -16.12 -17.14 16.33
N PRO A 725 -16.93 -17.02 17.38
CA PRO A 725 -18.34 -16.69 17.23
C PRO A 725 -18.59 -15.27 16.70
N TRP A 726 -17.61 -14.37 16.81
CA TRP A 726 -17.68 -13.00 16.30
C TRP A 726 -17.12 -12.82 14.88
N ASP A 727 -16.48 -13.83 14.30
CA ASP A 727 -16.07 -13.82 12.89
C ASP A 727 -17.20 -14.44 12.06
N ASN A 728 -18.30 -13.69 11.95
CA ASN A 728 -19.59 -14.20 11.51
C ASN A 728 -20.18 -13.47 10.30
N PHE A 729 -19.53 -12.42 9.80
CA PHE A 729 -19.98 -11.65 8.64
C PHE A 729 -19.00 -11.82 7.49
N PHE A 730 -19.49 -12.27 6.33
CA PHE A 730 -18.68 -12.42 5.11
C PHE A 730 -19.46 -11.87 3.92
N TRP A 731 -19.04 -10.70 3.43
CA TRP A 731 -19.70 -9.90 2.39
C TRP A 731 -21.18 -9.64 2.67
N TRP A 732 -22.03 -10.60 2.37
CA TRP A 732 -23.49 -10.49 2.41
C TRP A 732 -24.16 -11.55 3.30
N ILE A 733 -23.38 -12.41 3.95
CA ILE A 733 -23.88 -13.46 4.85
C ILE A 733 -23.45 -13.12 6.28
N GLU A 734 -24.41 -12.87 7.15
CA GLU A 734 -24.19 -12.69 8.59
C GLU A 734 -24.74 -13.90 9.34
N CYS A 735 -23.87 -14.78 9.81
CA CYS A 735 -24.23 -15.98 10.54
C CYS A 735 -24.56 -15.69 12.01
N GLN A 736 -25.50 -16.45 12.56
CA GLN A 736 -25.95 -16.35 13.95
C GLN A 736 -25.91 -17.73 14.60
N LYS A 737 -25.41 -17.78 15.85
CA LYS A 737 -25.36 -19.02 16.67
C LYS A 737 -24.64 -20.16 15.94
N PHE A 738 -23.34 -20.02 15.74
CA PHE A 738 -22.52 -21.17 15.33
C PHE A 738 -22.54 -22.28 16.39
N PRO A 739 -22.49 -23.57 16.00
CA PRO A 739 -22.46 -24.66 16.97
C PRO A 739 -21.21 -24.57 17.86
N VAL A 740 -21.40 -24.56 19.17
CA VAL A 740 -20.34 -24.35 20.18
C VAL A 740 -19.15 -25.29 19.98
N LYS A 741 -19.38 -26.54 19.56
CA LYS A 741 -18.31 -27.53 19.32
C LYS A 741 -17.27 -27.12 18.26
N TRP A 742 -17.60 -26.19 17.37
CA TRP A 742 -16.70 -25.67 16.34
C TRP A 742 -16.07 -24.33 16.71
N MET A 743 -16.57 -23.68 17.76
CA MET A 743 -16.10 -22.39 18.23
C MET A 743 -15.09 -22.59 19.35
N ILE A 744 -13.94 -21.93 19.25
CA ILE A 744 -12.84 -22.04 20.22
C ILE A 744 -12.49 -20.64 20.69
N HIS A 745 -12.73 -20.33 21.96
CA HIS A 745 -12.33 -19.03 22.51
C HIS A 745 -10.80 -18.97 22.72
N PRO A 746 -10.18 -17.77 22.70
CA PRO A 746 -8.73 -17.65 22.82
C PRO A 746 -8.15 -18.17 24.13
N ALA A 747 -8.96 -18.16 25.20
CA ALA A 747 -8.62 -18.71 26.50
C ALA A 747 -8.63 -20.25 26.52
N GLU A 748 -9.34 -20.89 25.59
CA GLU A 748 -9.49 -22.34 25.45
C GLU A 748 -8.53 -22.92 24.39
N TRP A 749 -7.67 -22.09 23.81
CA TRP A 749 -6.83 -22.47 22.69
C TRP A 749 -5.74 -23.47 23.11
N THR A 750 -5.88 -24.73 22.69
CA THR A 750 -4.86 -25.78 22.86
C THR A 750 -4.10 -26.11 21.56
N GLY A 751 -4.62 -25.64 20.43
CA GLY A 751 -4.11 -25.94 19.08
C GLY A 751 -4.34 -27.36 18.59
N ARG A 752 -4.78 -28.31 19.43
CA ARG A 752 -4.99 -29.72 19.07
C ARG A 752 -6.45 -29.96 18.70
N GLY A 753 -6.67 -30.61 17.55
CA GLY A 753 -8.01 -31.01 17.10
C GLY A 753 -8.94 -29.87 16.67
N ALA A 754 -8.43 -28.65 16.55
CA ALA A 754 -9.20 -27.52 16.05
C ALA A 754 -9.61 -27.77 14.59
N ARG A 755 -10.90 -27.56 14.28
CA ARG A 755 -11.45 -27.70 12.94
C ARG A 755 -12.39 -26.53 12.68
N ALA A 756 -12.00 -25.68 11.73
CA ALA A 756 -12.83 -24.56 11.32
C ALA A 756 -14.13 -25.06 10.68
N THR A 757 -15.21 -24.34 10.93
CA THR A 757 -16.42 -24.46 10.12
C THR A 757 -16.33 -23.49 8.95
N GLU A 758 -17.03 -23.79 7.87
CA GLU A 758 -17.04 -22.96 6.67
C GLU A 758 -18.39 -22.25 6.49
N VAL A 759 -18.33 -21.05 5.92
CA VAL A 759 -19.45 -20.30 5.38
C VAL A 759 -19.22 -20.16 3.88
N GLU A 760 -20.13 -20.69 3.07
CA GLU A 760 -20.10 -20.59 1.62
C GLU A 760 -21.22 -19.69 1.11
N GLY A 761 -20.89 -18.78 0.20
CA GLY A 761 -21.85 -17.97 -0.55
C GLY A 761 -21.62 -18.09 -2.05
N LYS A 762 -22.70 -18.26 -2.83
CA LYS A 762 -22.66 -18.25 -4.29
C LYS A 762 -23.77 -17.39 -4.89
N LEU A 763 -23.39 -16.55 -5.84
CA LEU A 763 -24.27 -15.78 -6.71
C LEU A 763 -24.39 -16.53 -8.04
N LEU A 764 -25.62 -16.89 -8.41
CA LEU A 764 -25.93 -17.60 -9.64
C LEU A 764 -26.82 -16.75 -10.55
N ALA A 765 -26.74 -17.02 -11.85
CA ALA A 765 -27.60 -16.36 -12.84
C ALA A 765 -29.10 -16.47 -12.50
N GLY A 766 -29.83 -15.38 -12.78
CA GLY A 766 -31.27 -15.23 -12.55
C GLY A 766 -31.63 -15.06 -11.08
N ASN A 767 -30.97 -14.13 -10.38
CA ASN A 767 -31.21 -13.79 -8.97
C ASN A 767 -31.27 -14.98 -8.00
N ARG A 768 -30.36 -15.94 -8.16
CA ARG A 768 -30.29 -17.12 -7.29
C ARG A 768 -29.08 -17.03 -6.38
N LEU A 769 -29.30 -17.13 -5.07
CA LEU A 769 -28.25 -17.12 -4.06
C LEU A 769 -28.23 -18.46 -3.33
N LEU A 770 -27.05 -19.07 -3.23
CA LEU A 770 -26.83 -20.28 -2.45
C LEU A 770 -25.97 -19.95 -1.24
N VAL A 771 -26.39 -20.45 -0.07
CA VAL A 771 -25.65 -20.32 1.19
C VAL A 771 -25.47 -21.71 1.80
N LYS A 772 -24.27 -21.98 2.29
CA LYS A 772 -24.04 -23.09 3.21
C LYS A 772 -23.38 -22.59 4.47
N THR A 773 -23.91 -23.00 5.62
CA THR A 773 -23.37 -22.64 6.92
C THR A 773 -23.79 -23.66 7.97
N ALA A 774 -22.94 -23.86 8.97
CA ALA A 774 -23.28 -24.64 10.16
C ALA A 774 -24.11 -23.85 11.19
N ALA A 775 -24.26 -22.53 11.01
CA ALA A 775 -25.02 -21.65 11.89
C ALA A 775 -26.51 -22.01 11.94
N GLU A 776 -27.13 -21.80 13.11
CA GLU A 776 -28.57 -22.04 13.29
C GLU A 776 -29.43 -20.96 12.63
N GLY A 777 -28.88 -19.77 12.40
CA GLY A 777 -29.53 -18.69 11.66
C GLY A 777 -28.56 -17.85 10.84
N ALA A 778 -29.09 -17.06 9.90
CA ALA A 778 -28.32 -16.15 9.07
C ALA A 778 -29.17 -14.96 8.58
N THR A 779 -28.55 -13.79 8.45
CA THR A 779 -29.09 -12.65 7.70
C THR A 779 -28.38 -12.53 6.36
N ILE A 780 -29.15 -12.47 5.29
CA ILE A 780 -28.71 -12.34 3.91
C ILE A 780 -28.95 -10.91 3.47
N TRP A 781 -27.88 -10.16 3.23
CA TRP A 781 -27.90 -8.76 2.83
C TRP A 781 -27.81 -8.64 1.31
N LEU A 782 -28.57 -7.72 0.70
CA LEU A 782 -28.70 -7.64 -0.76
C LEU A 782 -28.53 -6.21 -1.26
N ASN A 783 -27.77 -6.05 -2.34
CA ASN A 783 -27.60 -4.78 -3.04
C ASN A 783 -27.73 -4.99 -4.57
N PRO A 784 -27.82 -3.91 -5.36
CA PRO A 784 -27.96 -4.00 -6.82
C PRO A 784 -26.73 -4.55 -7.55
N GLU A 785 -25.58 -4.68 -6.90
CA GLU A 785 -24.41 -5.32 -7.51
C GLU A 785 -24.57 -6.85 -7.58
N MET A 786 -25.50 -7.41 -6.79
CA MET A 786 -25.69 -8.86 -6.64
C MET A 786 -27.00 -9.37 -7.26
N VAL A 787 -28.05 -8.55 -7.23
CA VAL A 787 -29.41 -8.93 -7.66
C VAL A 787 -30.07 -7.79 -8.41
N ASP A 788 -30.93 -8.14 -9.38
CA ASP A 788 -31.86 -7.21 -10.00
C ASP A 788 -33.16 -7.16 -9.20
N PHE A 789 -33.46 -6.06 -8.51
CA PHE A 789 -34.67 -5.98 -7.68
C PHE A 789 -35.98 -5.96 -8.48
N ASP A 790 -35.93 -5.83 -9.81
CA ASP A 790 -37.10 -5.95 -10.69
C ASP A 790 -37.42 -7.44 -11.01
N GLU A 791 -36.53 -8.37 -10.66
CA GLU A 791 -36.71 -9.80 -10.85
C GLU A 791 -36.85 -10.59 -9.53
N PRO A 792 -37.60 -11.71 -9.50
CA PRO A 792 -37.77 -12.50 -8.28
C PRO A 792 -36.48 -13.11 -7.73
N VAL A 793 -36.10 -12.73 -6.50
CA VAL A 793 -34.93 -13.28 -5.80
C VAL A 793 -35.22 -14.64 -5.17
N ARG A 794 -34.28 -15.59 -5.30
CA ARG A 794 -34.39 -16.94 -4.71
C ARG A 794 -33.17 -17.24 -3.87
N VAL A 795 -33.39 -17.54 -2.60
CA VAL A 795 -32.33 -17.89 -1.65
C VAL A 795 -32.50 -19.35 -1.20
N THR A 796 -31.44 -20.12 -1.33
CA THR A 796 -31.37 -21.50 -0.83
C THR A 796 -30.28 -21.60 0.23
N ILE A 797 -30.65 -22.04 1.45
CA ILE A 797 -29.72 -22.20 2.58
C ILE A 797 -29.67 -23.67 2.95
N ASN A 798 -28.47 -24.25 2.98
CA ASN A 798 -28.25 -25.67 3.30
C ASN A 798 -29.11 -26.63 2.45
N GLY A 799 -29.32 -26.30 1.17
CA GLY A 799 -30.13 -27.07 0.23
C GLY A 799 -31.65 -26.83 0.31
N ASN A 800 -32.11 -26.05 1.29
CA ASN A 800 -33.53 -25.74 1.47
C ASN A 800 -33.87 -24.33 0.95
N ASN A 801 -34.94 -24.22 0.16
CA ASN A 801 -35.43 -22.91 -0.26
C ASN A 801 -36.01 -22.15 0.93
N VAL A 802 -35.56 -20.92 1.15
CA VAL A 802 -36.10 -20.06 2.21
C VAL A 802 -37.49 -19.58 1.80
N ARG A 803 -38.50 -19.91 2.61
CA ARG A 803 -39.90 -19.46 2.40
C ARG A 803 -39.97 -17.93 2.48
N GLY A 804 -40.77 -17.30 1.61
CA GLY A 804 -40.97 -15.85 1.59
C GLY A 804 -40.02 -15.06 0.68
N ALA A 805 -38.85 -15.61 0.29
CA ALA A 805 -37.85 -14.89 -0.50
C ALA A 805 -38.36 -14.33 -1.85
N ARG A 806 -39.42 -14.92 -2.42
CA ARG A 806 -39.98 -14.55 -3.72
C ARG A 806 -40.94 -13.34 -3.66
N GLU A 807 -41.50 -13.05 -2.49
CA GLU A 807 -42.54 -12.03 -2.28
C GLU A 807 -42.11 -10.94 -1.28
N SER A 808 -41.07 -11.18 -0.46
CA SER A 808 -40.69 -10.30 0.65
C SER A 808 -39.42 -9.47 0.43
N ILE A 809 -38.73 -9.63 -0.71
CA ILE A 809 -37.43 -8.99 -0.95
C ILE A 809 -37.62 -7.80 -1.90
N SER A 810 -37.78 -6.62 -1.32
CA SER A 810 -37.77 -5.35 -2.05
C SER A 810 -36.77 -4.39 -1.39
N PRO A 811 -36.19 -3.43 -2.13
CA PRO A 811 -35.38 -2.37 -1.54
C PRO A 811 -36.17 -1.59 -0.47
N GLN A 812 -35.52 -1.31 0.67
CA GLN A 812 -36.11 -0.60 1.80
C GLN A 812 -35.16 0.48 2.33
N ILE A 813 -35.69 1.70 2.54
CA ILE A 813 -34.90 2.84 3.03
C ILE A 813 -34.33 2.58 4.43
N ASP A 814 -35.09 1.94 5.31
CA ASP A 814 -34.64 1.57 6.66
C ASP A 814 -33.47 0.58 6.62
N VAL A 815 -33.49 -0.41 5.73
CA VAL A 815 -32.37 -1.36 5.58
C VAL A 815 -31.12 -0.63 5.09
N LEU A 816 -31.27 0.22 4.06
CA LEU A 816 -30.20 1.04 3.50
C LEU A 816 -29.55 1.95 4.55
N LEU A 817 -30.38 2.70 5.29
CA LEU A 817 -29.88 3.67 6.25
C LEU A 817 -29.32 2.99 7.51
N GLU A 818 -29.92 1.90 7.99
CA GLU A 818 -29.40 1.17 9.15
C GLU A 818 -28.07 0.49 8.83
N ASP A 819 -27.90 -0.05 7.63
CA ASP A 819 -26.64 -0.61 7.17
C ASP A 819 -25.55 0.47 7.05
N ALA A 820 -25.86 1.60 6.40
CA ALA A 820 -24.96 2.74 6.31
C ALA A 820 -24.58 3.29 7.70
N ARG A 821 -25.50 3.26 8.68
CA ARG A 821 -25.26 3.70 10.05
C ARG A 821 -24.37 2.74 10.83
N THR A 822 -24.61 1.44 10.74
CA THR A 822 -23.95 0.41 11.55
C THR A 822 -22.58 0.03 10.99
N ARG A 823 -22.47 -0.29 9.69
CA ARG A 823 -21.20 -0.59 9.03
C ARG A 823 -20.38 0.66 8.72
N ALA A 824 -20.99 1.86 8.75
CA ALA A 824 -20.36 3.13 8.36
C ALA A 824 -19.82 3.13 6.91
N ASP A 825 -20.38 2.28 6.05
CA ASP A 825 -20.03 2.19 4.63
C ASP A 825 -21.12 2.83 3.77
N ARG A 826 -20.90 4.09 3.38
CA ARG A 826 -21.83 4.85 2.54
C ARG A 826 -21.62 4.60 1.04
N GLN A 827 -20.58 3.86 0.66
CA GLN A 827 -20.26 3.60 -0.74
C GLN A 827 -20.96 2.34 -1.25
N ARG A 828 -21.10 1.33 -0.39
CA ARG A 828 -21.73 0.05 -0.74
C ARG A 828 -22.78 -0.38 0.29
N PRO A 829 -23.85 0.42 0.50
CA PRO A 829 -24.91 0.06 1.43
C PRO A 829 -25.76 -1.10 0.89
N TYR A 830 -26.32 -1.90 1.78
CA TYR A 830 -27.30 -2.94 1.45
C TYR A 830 -28.71 -2.39 1.39
N TRP A 831 -29.47 -2.76 0.36
CA TRP A 831 -30.79 -2.18 0.07
C TRP A 831 -31.93 -3.03 0.63
N ALA A 832 -31.71 -4.33 0.80
CA ALA A 832 -32.68 -5.26 1.36
C ALA A 832 -31.98 -6.32 2.20
N LYS A 833 -32.74 -7.00 3.07
CA LYS A 833 -32.24 -8.14 3.85
C LYS A 833 -33.29 -9.23 3.98
N LEU A 834 -32.83 -10.46 4.18
CA LEU A 834 -33.65 -11.64 4.47
C LEU A 834 -33.08 -12.35 5.70
N VAL A 835 -33.94 -12.69 6.67
CA VAL A 835 -33.54 -13.39 7.91
C VAL A 835 -33.98 -14.85 7.85
N TRP A 836 -33.09 -15.77 8.25
CA TRP A 836 -33.33 -17.21 8.30
C TRP A 836 -32.92 -17.80 9.66
N PRO A 837 -33.73 -18.69 10.27
CA PRO A 837 -35.13 -18.94 9.94
C PRO A 837 -35.95 -17.63 10.07
N ALA A 838 -37.05 -17.52 9.34
CA ALA A 838 -37.92 -16.36 9.51
C ALA A 838 -38.39 -16.30 10.97
N GLU A 839 -38.35 -15.13 11.60
CA GLU A 839 -38.96 -14.94 12.93
C GLU A 839 -40.43 -15.42 12.86
N GLU A 840 -40.83 -16.29 13.79
CA GLU A 840 -42.24 -16.66 13.95
C GLU A 840 -43.01 -15.38 14.28
N ARG A 841 -43.75 -14.84 13.29
CA ARG A 841 -44.61 -13.67 13.44
C ARG A 841 -45.84 -13.98 14.28
#